data_AF-A0A8C1XRC9-F1
#
_entry.id   AF-A0A8C1XRC9-F1
#
_cell.length_a   1.000
_cell.length_b   1.000
_cell.length_c   1.000
_cell.angle_alpha   90.00
_cell.angle_beta   90.00
_cell.angle_gamma   90.00
#
_symmetry.space_group_name_H-M   'P 1'
#
loop_
_entity.id
_entity.type
_entity.pdbx_description
1 polymer ?
#
loop_
_entity_poly.entity_id
_entity_poly.type
_entity_poly.pdbx_seq_one_letter_code
_entity_poly.pdbx_strand_id
1 'polypeptide(L)'
;DAGPMEPHEEKPIIYTMENKPIVTCAGDQNLFTSLYGSLTQQLSREPMEWRRSYGRAPKMIYLEANFVQFKEELLPKEGNKALLTFPFLHIYWTDCCDTEVYKASVKEDMQRWQAALRLHGSVDWLIAVVESDNKKKNKTNILPRTSIVDKIRNDFCNKQSDRCVSLCDPLKESSRSQESWSSFLMKLRTLLLMSFTRNLGRFEDDMRTLREKRTEPGWSFCDYFMVQEELAFVFEMLQQFEDALVQYDELDALFTQYVLNFGAGDGANWLGSFCQPVRSWNGLLLRRPIDMEKRDLIQRGEASLLDLRSYLFSRQCTLLIFLQRPWEVTARALELLHNCVQELRLLEVSVVSGALDCWVFLSSLEVLHRIEGCCDCSQLEANSSHTVGLWTYATEKLRSLGDLCGLVSENGPDSEDLNKTVDLLAGLGAERPETMNSPQSPYKKLKEALSSVEAFEKHYLELSHAAMEMYRVNGRLRSARLLGKSLAEFYMRKGDPQSAENFLLDSLKSYVSESWSLPLTHTRKQIAECQKQLQKMDEYLQTSALLASDTNLSDEERKHFCQEILTFASQTTEVKDVCVALSMSSVTRLQELCFRPSSALVHVSAALQLELRLCSLMPVPFPWQRHTMIKAVLHDRSVMFSCVFDPAQSQKPGVYTLRQLCATLGRVQLVLPHLYPVVQYEVYSQEPQLSIQPLTEHLLAGLPQQVKFTILTGHYSVKKGDALQLSNTDSMPVLHSSTRSARILSSSAELVAESALSIQSSEKVTSIYTHTHTHTHTHTHTHTHTHT
;
A
#
# COMPACT_ATOMS: atom_id res chain seq x y z
N ASP A 1 19.30 -44.46 7.92
CA ASP A 1 18.79 -43.84 6.70
C ASP A 1 17.28 -43.81 6.67
N ALA A 2 16.70 -42.80 7.30
CA ALA A 2 15.31 -42.40 7.11
C ALA A 2 15.35 -40.89 6.91
N GLY A 3 15.34 -40.45 5.65
CA GLY A 3 15.29 -39.05 5.30
C GLY A 3 13.97 -38.40 5.72
N PRO A 4 13.93 -37.09 5.94
CA PRO A 4 12.68 -36.41 6.28
C PRO A 4 11.75 -36.45 5.07
N MET A 5 10.52 -36.96 5.25
CA MET A 5 9.43 -36.77 4.30
C MET A 5 9.12 -35.27 4.23
N GLU A 6 9.29 -34.67 3.06
CA GLU A 6 8.71 -33.37 2.76
C GLU A 6 7.19 -33.44 2.91
N PRO A 7 6.54 -32.44 3.51
CA PRO A 7 5.09 -32.37 3.51
C PRO A 7 4.64 -32.12 2.08
N HIS A 8 3.90 -33.07 1.50
CA HIS A 8 3.15 -32.84 0.27
C HIS A 8 2.13 -31.71 0.55
N GLU A 9 2.44 -30.48 0.14
CA GLU A 9 1.43 -29.44 -0.04
C GLU A 9 0.43 -29.94 -1.09
N GLU A 10 -0.73 -30.40 -0.64
CA GLU A 10 -1.87 -30.63 -1.52
C GLU A 10 -2.20 -29.31 -2.21
N LYS A 11 -1.88 -29.21 -3.51
CA LYS A 11 -2.32 -28.09 -4.35
C LYS A 11 -3.83 -27.91 -4.16
N PRO A 12 -4.32 -26.68 -3.96
CA PRO A 12 -5.73 -26.46 -3.71
C PRO A 12 -6.54 -27.05 -4.86
N ILE A 13 -7.36 -28.05 -4.54
CA ILE A 13 -8.24 -28.72 -5.50
C ILE A 13 -9.17 -27.64 -6.05
N ILE A 14 -8.97 -27.27 -7.31
CA ILE A 14 -9.92 -26.44 -8.03
C ILE A 14 -11.07 -27.38 -8.39
N TYR A 15 -12.09 -27.44 -7.54
CA TYR A 15 -13.32 -28.16 -7.85
C TYR A 15 -14.05 -27.40 -8.97
N THR A 16 -13.73 -27.62 -10.23
CA THR A 16 -14.68 -27.24 -11.30
C THR A 16 -15.96 -28.04 -11.06
N MET A 17 -17.11 -27.39 -10.94
CA MET A 17 -18.37 -28.11 -11.09
C MET A 17 -18.29 -28.88 -12.41
N GLU A 18 -18.37 -30.21 -12.38
CA GLU A 18 -18.63 -31.00 -13.58
C GLU A 18 -20.08 -30.82 -14.01
N ASN A 19 -20.52 -29.57 -14.22
CA ASN A 19 -21.81 -29.25 -14.84
C ASN A 19 -21.69 -29.57 -16.32
N LYS A 20 -21.60 -30.86 -16.64
CA LYS A 20 -21.68 -31.36 -18.01
C LYS A 20 -23.17 -31.48 -18.35
N PRO A 21 -23.57 -31.06 -19.54
CA PRO A 21 -24.95 -31.14 -19.96
C PRO A 21 -25.39 -32.58 -20.09
N ILE A 22 -26.63 -32.86 -19.69
CA ILE A 22 -27.14 -34.23 -19.67
C ILE A 22 -27.52 -34.64 -21.10
N VAL A 23 -27.05 -35.81 -21.52
CA VAL A 23 -27.47 -36.47 -22.76
C VAL A 23 -27.99 -37.85 -22.39
N THR A 24 -29.24 -38.15 -22.72
CA THR A 24 -29.81 -39.48 -22.37
C THR A 24 -29.57 -40.48 -23.48
N CYS A 25 -29.24 -41.71 -23.12
CA CYS A 25 -29.06 -42.84 -24.02
C CYS A 25 -30.17 -43.88 -23.82
N ALA A 26 -30.87 -44.23 -24.89
CA ALA A 26 -31.88 -45.28 -24.96
C ALA A 26 -31.45 -46.38 -25.96
N GLY A 27 -32.14 -47.52 -25.97
CA GLY A 27 -31.88 -48.63 -26.88
C GLY A 27 -30.92 -49.67 -26.31
N ASP A 28 -29.95 -50.12 -27.10
CA ASP A 28 -28.99 -51.15 -26.69
C ASP A 28 -27.95 -50.59 -25.70
N GLN A 29 -28.10 -50.99 -24.43
CA GLN A 29 -27.23 -50.56 -23.35
C GLN A 29 -25.83 -51.15 -23.43
N ASN A 30 -25.68 -52.41 -23.87
CA ASN A 30 -24.37 -53.04 -23.97
C ASN A 30 -23.53 -52.36 -25.06
N LEU A 31 -24.18 -52.04 -26.18
CA LEU A 31 -23.58 -51.27 -27.26
C LEU A 31 -23.10 -49.90 -26.76
N PHE A 32 -23.97 -49.13 -26.10
CA PHE A 32 -23.60 -47.82 -25.56
C PHE A 32 -22.43 -47.92 -24.57
N THR A 33 -22.47 -48.87 -23.63
CA THR A 33 -21.39 -49.05 -22.65
C THR A 33 -20.05 -49.35 -23.32
N SER A 34 -20.03 -50.09 -24.43
CA SER A 34 -18.80 -50.34 -25.17
C SER A 34 -18.22 -49.09 -25.85
N LEU A 35 -19.07 -48.12 -26.20
CA LEU A 35 -18.69 -46.88 -26.90
C LEU A 35 -18.46 -45.69 -25.94
N TYR A 36 -18.94 -45.76 -24.70
CA TYR A 36 -18.93 -44.66 -23.72
C TYR A 36 -17.54 -44.02 -23.52
N GLY A 37 -16.49 -44.84 -23.40
CA GLY A 37 -15.12 -44.36 -23.20
C GLY A 37 -14.63 -43.51 -24.39
N SER A 38 -14.84 -44.01 -25.61
CA SER A 38 -14.49 -43.28 -26.84
C SER A 38 -15.31 -42.00 -27.00
N LEU A 39 -16.61 -42.07 -26.70
CA LEU A 39 -17.54 -40.96 -26.80
C LEU A 39 -17.15 -39.80 -25.88
N THR A 40 -16.90 -40.11 -24.60
CA THR A 40 -16.54 -39.11 -23.59
C THR A 40 -15.17 -38.49 -23.86
N GLN A 41 -14.19 -39.28 -24.30
CA GLN A 41 -12.85 -38.80 -24.57
C GLN A 41 -12.73 -37.96 -25.85
N GLN A 42 -13.58 -38.23 -26.86
CA GLN A 42 -13.47 -37.59 -28.17
C GLN A 42 -14.45 -36.44 -28.38
N LEU A 43 -15.56 -36.36 -27.64
CA LEU A 43 -16.54 -35.28 -27.81
C LEU A 43 -15.92 -33.89 -27.65
N SER A 44 -15.07 -33.68 -26.64
CA SER A 44 -14.43 -32.39 -26.36
C SER A 44 -13.09 -32.16 -27.08
N ARG A 45 -12.66 -33.03 -28.00
CA ARG A 45 -11.37 -32.87 -28.70
C ARG A 45 -11.35 -31.74 -29.72
N GLU A 46 -12.48 -31.49 -30.38
CA GLU A 46 -12.58 -30.49 -31.45
C GLU A 46 -13.56 -29.39 -31.05
N PRO A 47 -13.20 -28.12 -31.25
CA PRO A 47 -14.08 -27.02 -30.90
C PRO A 47 -15.16 -26.83 -31.97
N MET A 48 -16.32 -26.33 -31.53
CA MET A 48 -17.41 -25.90 -32.40
C MET A 48 -17.52 -24.39 -32.43
N GLU A 49 -17.81 -23.83 -33.59
CA GLU A 49 -18.16 -22.41 -33.71
C GLU A 49 -19.58 -22.20 -33.19
N TRP A 50 -19.69 -21.49 -32.08
CA TRP A 50 -20.95 -21.07 -31.49
C TRP A 50 -21.29 -19.64 -31.91
N ARG A 51 -22.42 -19.50 -32.60
CA ARG A 51 -22.95 -18.21 -33.04
C ARG A 51 -24.18 -17.86 -32.22
N ARG A 52 -24.13 -16.70 -31.59
CA ARG A 52 -25.28 -16.09 -30.91
C ARG A 52 -26.08 -15.24 -31.90
N SER A 53 -27.35 -15.03 -31.60
CA SER A 53 -28.18 -14.03 -32.28
C SER A 53 -27.64 -12.61 -32.04
N TYR A 54 -27.79 -11.72 -33.03
CA TYR A 54 -27.43 -10.29 -32.99
C TYR A 54 -25.96 -9.93 -32.72
N GLY A 55 -25.18 -9.69 -33.79
CA GLY A 55 -23.99 -8.82 -33.78
C GLY A 55 -22.78 -9.24 -32.93
N ARG A 56 -22.87 -10.32 -32.13
CA ARG A 56 -21.74 -10.84 -31.34
C ARG A 56 -20.82 -11.69 -32.21
N ALA A 57 -19.52 -11.56 -31.98
CA ALA A 57 -18.52 -12.39 -32.65
C ALA A 57 -18.77 -13.88 -32.35
N PRO A 58 -18.59 -14.79 -33.33
CA PRO A 58 -18.60 -16.22 -33.08
C PRO A 58 -17.55 -16.60 -32.05
N LYS A 59 -17.87 -17.57 -31.18
CA LYS A 59 -16.96 -18.08 -30.16
C LYS A 59 -16.68 -19.57 -30.41
N MET A 60 -15.46 -20.01 -30.15
CA MET A 60 -15.12 -21.43 -30.22
C MET A 60 -15.36 -22.07 -28.86
N ILE A 61 -16.15 -23.14 -28.82
CA ILE A 61 -16.49 -23.85 -27.58
C ILE A 61 -16.13 -25.34 -27.69
N TYR A 62 -15.70 -25.93 -26.59
CA TYR A 62 -15.52 -27.37 -26.47
C TYR A 62 -16.75 -27.94 -25.77
N LEU A 63 -17.43 -28.86 -26.46
CA LEU A 63 -18.65 -29.47 -25.91
C LEU A 63 -18.29 -30.70 -25.11
N GLU A 64 -18.77 -30.74 -23.87
CA GLU A 64 -18.78 -31.92 -23.03
C GLU A 64 -20.22 -32.36 -22.79
N ALA A 65 -20.40 -33.59 -22.31
CA ALA A 65 -21.71 -34.12 -21.97
C ALA A 65 -21.60 -35.21 -20.90
N ASN A 66 -22.59 -35.27 -20.02
CA ASN A 66 -22.81 -36.39 -19.12
C ASN A 66 -23.84 -37.33 -19.74
N PHE A 67 -23.40 -38.52 -20.13
CA PHE A 67 -24.28 -39.50 -20.77
C PHE A 67 -24.93 -40.39 -19.71
N VAL A 68 -26.26 -40.33 -19.62
CA VAL A 68 -27.05 -41.08 -18.64
C VAL A 68 -28.05 -41.99 -19.34
N GLN A 69 -28.49 -43.07 -18.69
CA GLN A 69 -29.55 -43.91 -19.24
C GLN A 69 -30.86 -43.11 -19.32
N PHE A 70 -31.57 -43.23 -20.44
CA PHE A 70 -32.88 -42.61 -20.61
C PHE A 70 -33.88 -43.16 -19.60
N LYS A 71 -34.53 -42.23 -18.89
CA LYS A 71 -35.70 -42.48 -18.06
C LYS A 71 -36.67 -41.32 -18.25
N GLU A 72 -37.96 -41.61 -18.31
CA GLU A 72 -39.00 -40.61 -18.52
C GLU A 72 -39.02 -39.53 -17.42
N GLU A 73 -38.63 -39.91 -16.19
CA GLU A 73 -38.50 -38.99 -15.04
C GLU A 73 -37.48 -37.86 -15.23
N LEU A 74 -36.53 -38.03 -16.15
CA LEU A 74 -35.51 -37.02 -16.48
C LEU A 74 -36.03 -35.96 -17.45
N LEU A 75 -37.21 -36.14 -18.05
CA LEU A 75 -37.76 -35.20 -19.01
C LEU A 75 -38.26 -33.92 -18.32
N PRO A 76 -38.20 -32.76 -19.01
CA PRO A 76 -38.74 -31.50 -18.50
C PRO A 76 -40.18 -31.64 -17.99
N LYS A 77 -40.42 -31.09 -16.79
CA LYS A 77 -41.75 -30.95 -16.18
C LYS A 77 -42.20 -29.50 -16.30
N GLU A 78 -43.52 -29.27 -16.42
CA GLU A 78 -44.07 -27.92 -16.49
C GLU A 78 -43.67 -27.07 -15.27
N GLY A 79 -43.25 -25.83 -15.51
CA GLY A 79 -42.94 -24.85 -14.47
C GLY A 79 -41.51 -24.90 -13.88
N ASN A 80 -40.67 -25.87 -14.26
CA ASN A 80 -39.29 -25.88 -13.81
C ASN A 80 -38.43 -24.86 -14.59
N LYS A 81 -37.71 -24.00 -13.87
CA LYS A 81 -36.83 -22.95 -14.40
C LYS A 81 -35.34 -23.35 -14.41
N ALA A 82 -34.97 -24.54 -13.95
CA ALA A 82 -33.57 -24.97 -13.95
C ALA A 82 -33.15 -25.47 -15.34
N LEU A 83 -32.13 -24.85 -15.94
CA LEU A 83 -31.68 -25.16 -17.30
C LEU A 83 -30.72 -26.36 -17.33
N LEU A 84 -29.93 -26.55 -16.28
CA LEU A 84 -28.88 -27.58 -16.22
C LEU A 84 -29.37 -28.94 -15.72
N THR A 85 -30.56 -29.01 -15.12
CA THR A 85 -31.09 -30.26 -14.55
C THR A 85 -31.76 -31.18 -15.58
N PHE A 86 -31.92 -30.74 -16.83
CA PHE A 86 -32.61 -31.50 -17.86
C PHE A 86 -31.70 -31.93 -19.01
N PRO A 87 -32.00 -33.06 -19.66
CA PRO A 87 -31.29 -33.49 -20.85
C PRO A 87 -31.48 -32.53 -22.03
N PHE A 88 -30.37 -32.18 -22.68
CA PHE A 88 -30.37 -31.37 -23.90
C PHE A 88 -30.53 -32.22 -25.16
N LEU A 89 -30.10 -33.48 -25.13
CA LEU A 89 -30.16 -34.35 -26.29
C LEU A 89 -30.50 -35.79 -25.88
N HIS A 90 -31.29 -36.46 -26.71
CA HIS A 90 -31.66 -37.86 -26.51
C HIS A 90 -31.12 -38.73 -27.65
N ILE A 91 -30.29 -39.73 -27.35
CA ILE A 91 -29.70 -40.64 -28.34
C ILE A 91 -30.31 -42.03 -28.20
N TYR A 92 -30.76 -42.63 -29.29
CA TYR A 92 -31.16 -44.03 -29.34
C TYR A 92 -30.09 -44.85 -30.06
N TRP A 93 -29.51 -45.83 -29.37
CA TRP A 93 -28.46 -46.72 -29.87
C TRP A 93 -29.05 -48.05 -30.33
N THR A 94 -28.68 -48.52 -31.52
CA THR A 94 -29.09 -49.84 -32.02
C THR A 94 -28.03 -50.42 -32.95
N ASP A 95 -27.76 -51.71 -32.86
CA ASP A 95 -26.95 -52.48 -33.82
C ASP A 95 -27.83 -53.40 -34.70
N CYS A 96 -29.15 -53.17 -34.69
CA CYS A 96 -30.12 -54.04 -35.31
C CYS A 96 -29.86 -54.17 -36.81
N CYS A 97 -29.47 -55.37 -37.23
CA CYS A 97 -29.15 -55.73 -38.61
C CYS A 97 -30.15 -56.72 -39.23
N ASP A 98 -31.15 -57.18 -38.46
CA ASP A 98 -32.15 -58.17 -38.87
C ASP A 98 -33.55 -57.54 -39.01
N THR A 99 -34.18 -57.73 -40.17
CA THR A 99 -35.51 -57.16 -40.45
C THR A 99 -36.61 -57.75 -39.57
N GLU A 100 -36.53 -59.02 -39.19
CA GLU A 100 -37.57 -59.68 -38.40
C GLU A 100 -37.46 -59.27 -36.93
N VAL A 101 -36.23 -59.17 -36.39
CA VAL A 101 -35.98 -58.61 -35.05
C VAL A 101 -36.46 -57.16 -34.96
N TYR A 102 -36.21 -56.37 -36.00
CA TYR A 102 -36.68 -54.99 -36.05
C TYR A 102 -38.20 -54.87 -35.96
N LYS A 103 -38.93 -55.67 -36.73
CA LYS A 103 -40.40 -55.67 -36.72
C LYS A 103 -40.96 -56.23 -35.41
N ALA A 104 -40.27 -57.19 -34.79
CA ALA A 104 -40.76 -57.90 -33.62
C ALA A 104 -40.62 -57.09 -32.32
N SER A 105 -39.56 -56.28 -32.17
CA SER A 105 -39.31 -55.56 -30.91
C SER A 105 -38.75 -54.15 -31.10
N VAL A 106 -37.66 -53.99 -31.85
CA VAL A 106 -36.91 -52.70 -31.90
C VAL A 106 -37.79 -51.55 -32.40
N LYS A 107 -38.65 -51.78 -33.39
CA LYS A 107 -39.58 -50.76 -33.90
C LYS A 107 -40.56 -50.29 -32.82
N GLU A 108 -41.08 -51.20 -32.00
CA GLU A 108 -42.03 -50.86 -30.94
C GLU A 108 -41.33 -50.07 -29.82
N ASP A 109 -40.13 -50.47 -29.41
CA ASP A 109 -39.35 -49.78 -28.38
C ASP A 109 -38.97 -48.35 -28.81
N MET A 110 -38.54 -48.18 -30.07
CA MET A 110 -38.26 -46.86 -30.64
C MET A 110 -39.52 -45.98 -30.72
N GLN A 111 -40.69 -46.57 -31.05
CA GLN A 111 -41.96 -45.86 -31.05
C GLN A 111 -42.35 -45.39 -29.65
N ARG A 112 -42.20 -46.23 -28.62
CA ARG A 112 -42.46 -45.84 -27.22
C ARG A 112 -41.53 -44.71 -26.77
N TRP A 113 -40.22 -44.82 -27.04
CA TRP A 113 -39.24 -43.78 -26.73
C TRP A 113 -39.59 -42.44 -27.39
N GLN A 114 -39.86 -42.44 -28.70
CA GLN A 114 -40.19 -41.20 -29.41
C GLN A 114 -41.54 -40.61 -28.98
N ALA A 115 -42.52 -41.46 -28.60
CA ALA A 115 -43.79 -41.00 -28.05
C ALA A 115 -43.61 -40.29 -26.70
N ALA A 116 -42.76 -40.83 -25.81
CA ALA A 116 -42.42 -40.18 -24.54
C ALA A 116 -41.75 -38.82 -24.74
N LEU A 117 -40.79 -38.73 -25.67
CA LEU A 117 -40.15 -37.44 -26.01
C LEU A 117 -41.17 -36.41 -26.53
N ARG A 118 -42.08 -36.82 -27.41
CA ARG A 118 -43.12 -35.94 -27.96
C ARG A 118 -44.11 -35.47 -26.89
N LEU A 119 -44.49 -36.34 -25.96
CA LEU A 119 -45.38 -36.01 -24.86
C LEU A 119 -44.84 -34.87 -24.00
N HIS A 120 -43.52 -34.87 -23.76
CA HIS A 120 -42.81 -33.84 -22.98
C HIS A 120 -42.27 -32.67 -23.80
N GLY A 121 -42.60 -32.59 -25.09
CA GLY A 121 -42.14 -31.51 -25.96
C GLY A 121 -40.64 -31.55 -26.31
N SER A 122 -39.94 -32.65 -26.05
CA SER A 122 -38.53 -32.84 -26.42
C SER A 122 -38.39 -33.10 -27.92
N VAL A 123 -37.75 -32.16 -28.62
CA VAL A 123 -37.55 -32.23 -30.08
C VAL A 123 -36.10 -32.51 -30.51
N ASP A 124 -35.16 -32.54 -29.56
CA ASP A 124 -33.75 -32.85 -29.83
C ASP A 124 -33.44 -34.31 -29.56
N TRP A 125 -33.37 -35.07 -30.64
CA TRP A 125 -33.01 -36.48 -30.58
C TRP A 125 -32.15 -36.91 -31.78
N LEU A 126 -31.45 -38.02 -31.61
CA LEU A 126 -30.57 -38.66 -32.59
C LEU A 126 -30.74 -40.18 -32.51
N ILE A 127 -30.80 -40.85 -33.66
CA ILE A 127 -30.75 -42.31 -33.75
C ILE A 127 -29.38 -42.68 -34.32
N ALA A 128 -28.63 -43.51 -33.59
CA ALA A 128 -27.33 -44.03 -33.97
C ALA A 128 -27.45 -45.53 -34.26
N VAL A 129 -27.28 -45.91 -35.53
CA VAL A 129 -27.33 -47.30 -35.98
C VAL A 129 -25.91 -47.80 -36.25
N VAL A 130 -25.44 -48.79 -35.51
CA VAL A 130 -24.11 -49.40 -35.70
C VAL A 130 -24.22 -50.59 -36.64
N GLU A 131 -23.60 -50.48 -37.80
CA GLU A 131 -23.53 -51.53 -38.81
C GLU A 131 -22.39 -52.51 -38.49
N SER A 132 -22.74 -53.78 -38.24
CA SER A 132 -21.77 -54.86 -38.11
C SER A 132 -21.60 -55.63 -39.42
N ASP A 133 -20.36 -55.77 -39.92
CA ASP A 133 -20.07 -56.59 -41.11
C ASP A 133 -20.24 -58.11 -40.87
N ASN A 134 -20.40 -58.55 -39.62
CA ASN A 134 -20.24 -59.95 -39.23
C ASN A 134 -21.44 -60.87 -39.53
N LYS A 135 -22.49 -60.39 -40.17
CA LYS A 135 -23.57 -61.25 -40.68
C LYS A 135 -23.49 -61.33 -42.20
N LYS A 136 -22.79 -62.36 -42.68
CA LYS A 136 -22.62 -62.72 -44.09
C LYS A 136 -23.91 -62.47 -44.88
N LYS A 137 -23.83 -61.59 -45.89
CA LYS A 137 -24.81 -61.51 -46.97
C LYS A 137 -24.87 -62.88 -47.65
N ASN A 138 -25.87 -63.70 -47.31
CA ASN A 138 -26.29 -64.79 -48.19
C ASN A 138 -26.82 -64.13 -49.48
N LYS A 139 -25.94 -64.05 -50.48
CA LYS A 139 -26.27 -63.61 -51.84
C LYS A 139 -27.18 -64.65 -52.48
N THR A 140 -28.47 -64.39 -52.44
CA THR A 140 -29.42 -64.70 -53.54
C THR A 140 -30.63 -63.81 -53.30
N ASN A 141 -30.80 -62.74 -54.11
CA ASN A 141 -32.10 -62.13 -54.46
C ASN A 141 -31.86 -60.87 -55.33
N ILE A 142 -32.57 -60.79 -56.46
CA ILE A 142 -32.39 -59.87 -57.59
C ILE A 142 -33.18 -58.55 -57.42
N LEU A 143 -33.67 -58.23 -56.21
CA LEU A 143 -34.39 -56.99 -55.91
C LEU A 143 -33.62 -56.17 -54.85
N PRO A 144 -33.51 -54.84 -55.00
CA PRO A 144 -32.89 -53.99 -53.98
C PRO A 144 -33.77 -53.98 -52.72
N ARG A 145 -33.40 -54.79 -51.71
CA ARG A 145 -34.00 -54.70 -50.39
C ARG A 145 -33.51 -53.42 -49.72
N THR A 146 -34.43 -52.52 -49.36
CA THR A 146 -34.14 -51.34 -48.53
C THR A 146 -33.41 -51.77 -47.27
N SER A 147 -32.30 -51.11 -46.93
CA SER A 147 -31.51 -51.45 -45.74
C SER A 147 -32.32 -51.22 -44.46
N ILE A 148 -31.88 -51.81 -43.35
CA ILE A 148 -32.54 -51.58 -42.05
C ILE A 148 -32.46 -50.10 -41.63
N VAL A 149 -31.34 -49.43 -41.93
CA VAL A 149 -31.16 -48.00 -41.74
C VAL A 149 -32.17 -47.20 -42.55
N ASP A 150 -32.44 -47.58 -43.81
CA ASP A 150 -33.44 -46.91 -44.64
C ASP A 150 -34.87 -47.10 -44.09
N LYS A 151 -35.17 -48.28 -43.53
CA LYS A 151 -36.45 -48.52 -42.85
C LYS A 151 -36.60 -47.66 -41.61
N ILE A 152 -35.58 -47.59 -40.77
CA ILE A 152 -35.55 -46.74 -39.57
C ILE A 152 -35.73 -45.26 -39.95
N ARG A 153 -35.02 -44.79 -40.99
CA ARG A 153 -35.19 -43.42 -41.52
C ARG A 153 -36.62 -43.15 -41.97
N ASN A 154 -37.21 -44.05 -42.75
CA ASN A 154 -38.58 -43.89 -43.23
C ASN A 154 -39.62 -43.96 -42.10
N ASP A 155 -39.40 -44.81 -41.10
CA ASP A 155 -40.32 -45.01 -39.98
C ASP A 155 -40.27 -43.86 -38.94
N PHE A 156 -39.08 -43.30 -38.67
CA PHE A 156 -38.88 -42.39 -37.52
C PHE A 156 -38.41 -40.98 -37.89
N CYS A 157 -37.71 -40.82 -39.02
CA CYS A 157 -37.04 -39.57 -39.36
C CYS A 157 -37.85 -38.68 -40.31
N ASN A 158 -38.82 -39.21 -41.05
CA ASN A 158 -39.61 -38.42 -42.02
C ASN A 158 -38.69 -37.55 -42.91
N LYS A 159 -38.88 -36.22 -42.91
CA LYS A 159 -38.05 -35.24 -43.64
C LYS A 159 -36.71 -34.89 -42.95
N GLN A 160 -36.46 -35.40 -41.75
CA GLN A 160 -35.27 -35.17 -40.93
C GLN A 160 -34.31 -36.37 -40.99
N SER A 161 -34.00 -36.85 -42.20
CA SER A 161 -33.14 -38.02 -42.39
C SER A 161 -31.75 -37.89 -41.77
N ASP A 162 -31.32 -36.66 -41.50
CA ASP A 162 -30.07 -36.30 -40.83
C ASP A 162 -30.07 -36.63 -39.33
N ARG A 163 -31.22 -36.94 -38.71
CA ARG A 163 -31.33 -37.43 -37.33
C ARG A 163 -31.11 -38.93 -37.17
N CYS A 164 -30.87 -39.67 -38.25
CA CYS A 164 -30.48 -41.08 -38.19
C CYS A 164 -29.11 -41.30 -38.87
N VAL A 165 -28.10 -41.51 -38.04
CA VAL A 165 -26.71 -41.72 -38.45
C VAL A 165 -26.42 -43.21 -38.49
N SER A 166 -25.81 -43.66 -39.59
CA SER A 166 -25.23 -45.00 -39.70
C SER A 166 -23.75 -44.93 -39.38
N LEU A 167 -23.31 -45.77 -38.45
CA LEU A 167 -21.95 -45.90 -37.96
C LEU A 167 -21.39 -47.23 -38.44
N CYS A 168 -20.20 -47.24 -39.04
CA CYS A 168 -19.44 -48.48 -39.14
C CYS A 168 -18.97 -48.84 -37.73
N ASP A 169 -18.93 -50.14 -37.41
CA ASP A 169 -18.50 -50.65 -36.10
C ASP A 169 -17.28 -49.88 -35.53
N PRO A 170 -17.51 -48.97 -34.54
CA PRO A 170 -16.48 -48.06 -34.07
C PRO A 170 -15.32 -48.77 -33.36
N LEU A 171 -15.53 -50.03 -32.97
CA LEU A 171 -14.51 -50.86 -32.31
C LEU A 171 -13.54 -51.48 -33.32
N LYS A 172 -13.83 -51.42 -34.62
CA LYS A 172 -12.90 -51.86 -35.67
C LYS A 172 -11.92 -50.74 -36.04
N GLU A 173 -10.63 -51.00 -35.92
CA GLU A 173 -9.55 -50.11 -36.36
C GLU A 173 -9.41 -50.07 -37.89
N SER A 174 -10.37 -49.45 -38.57
CA SER A 174 -10.34 -49.22 -40.02
C SER A 174 -10.56 -47.74 -40.34
N SER A 175 -10.02 -47.28 -41.48
CA SER A 175 -10.21 -45.88 -41.93
C SER A 175 -11.69 -45.52 -42.05
N ARG A 176 -12.51 -46.42 -42.60
CA ARG A 176 -13.96 -46.25 -42.74
C ARG A 176 -14.67 -46.12 -41.39
N SER A 177 -14.25 -46.89 -40.39
CA SER A 177 -14.78 -46.78 -39.02
C SER A 177 -14.45 -45.42 -38.40
N GLN A 178 -13.18 -45.00 -38.48
CA GLN A 178 -12.71 -43.71 -37.96
C GLN A 178 -13.42 -42.51 -38.63
N GLU A 179 -13.58 -42.54 -39.96
CA GLU A 179 -14.32 -41.51 -40.71
C GLU A 179 -15.81 -41.47 -40.33
N SER A 180 -16.45 -42.63 -40.16
CA SER A 180 -17.86 -42.68 -39.74
C SER A 180 -18.04 -42.16 -38.31
N TRP A 181 -17.09 -42.46 -37.42
CA TRP A 181 -17.08 -42.00 -36.03
C TRP A 181 -16.84 -40.50 -35.93
N SER A 182 -15.89 -39.95 -36.68
CA SER A 182 -15.63 -38.50 -36.71
C SER A 182 -16.83 -37.73 -37.26
N SER A 183 -17.47 -38.24 -38.32
CA SER A 183 -18.71 -37.67 -38.87
C SER A 183 -19.85 -37.68 -37.85
N PHE A 184 -20.00 -38.78 -37.10
CA PHE A 184 -20.97 -38.87 -36.00
C PHE A 184 -20.68 -37.88 -34.88
N LEU A 185 -19.42 -37.77 -34.43
CA LEU A 185 -19.03 -36.80 -33.40
C LEU A 185 -19.32 -35.37 -33.85
N MET A 186 -19.02 -35.02 -35.11
CA MET A 186 -19.37 -33.71 -35.67
C MET A 186 -20.88 -33.48 -35.66
N LYS A 187 -21.67 -34.49 -36.03
CA LYS A 187 -23.15 -34.39 -36.00
C LYS A 187 -23.69 -34.28 -34.58
N LEU A 188 -23.14 -35.05 -33.64
CA LEU A 188 -23.49 -35.00 -32.22
C LEU A 188 -23.21 -33.63 -31.63
N ARG A 189 -22.01 -33.09 -31.85
CA ARG A 189 -21.64 -31.71 -31.45
C ARG A 189 -22.59 -30.67 -32.04
N THR A 190 -22.91 -30.80 -33.33
CA THR A 190 -23.84 -29.90 -34.02
C THR A 190 -25.23 -29.92 -33.38
N LEU A 191 -25.82 -31.11 -33.18
CA LEU A 191 -27.16 -31.25 -32.60
C LEU A 191 -27.21 -30.78 -31.14
N LEU A 192 -26.17 -31.10 -30.37
CA LEU A 192 -26.05 -30.66 -28.99
C LEU A 192 -25.95 -29.13 -28.90
N LEU A 193 -25.15 -28.50 -29.76
CA LEU A 193 -25.03 -27.04 -29.84
C LEU A 193 -26.32 -26.35 -30.28
N MET A 194 -27.03 -26.94 -31.25
CA MET A 194 -28.34 -26.45 -31.68
C MET A 194 -29.37 -26.51 -30.55
N SER A 195 -29.34 -27.59 -29.77
CA SER A 195 -30.18 -27.71 -28.57
C SER A 195 -29.86 -26.62 -27.55
N PHE A 196 -28.59 -26.45 -27.18
CA PHE A 196 -28.16 -25.39 -26.26
C PHE A 196 -28.64 -24.03 -26.71
N THR A 197 -28.36 -23.67 -27.96
CA THR A 197 -28.67 -22.34 -28.49
C THR A 197 -30.17 -22.05 -28.42
N ARG A 198 -31.00 -23.05 -28.72
CA ARG A 198 -32.46 -22.89 -28.68
C ARG A 198 -33.00 -22.79 -27.25
N ASN A 199 -32.57 -23.68 -26.36
CA ASN A 199 -33.03 -23.69 -24.97
C ASN A 199 -32.53 -22.44 -24.21
N LEU A 200 -31.28 -22.05 -24.46
CA LEU A 200 -30.69 -20.83 -23.91
C LEU A 200 -31.42 -19.57 -24.39
N GLY A 201 -31.73 -19.47 -25.68
CA GLY A 201 -32.46 -18.31 -26.21
C GLY A 201 -33.83 -18.13 -25.55
N ARG A 202 -34.58 -19.23 -25.39
CA ARG A 202 -35.85 -19.21 -24.66
C ARG A 202 -35.67 -18.79 -23.20
N PHE A 203 -34.64 -19.34 -22.54
CA PHE A 203 -34.34 -19.03 -21.15
C PHE A 203 -33.97 -17.55 -20.94
N GLU A 204 -33.14 -16.99 -21.83
CA GLU A 204 -32.74 -15.57 -21.80
C GLU A 204 -33.95 -14.64 -22.03
N ASP A 205 -34.89 -15.02 -22.89
CA ASP A 205 -36.14 -14.26 -23.12
C ASP A 205 -37.07 -14.29 -21.88
N ASP A 206 -37.22 -15.45 -21.25
CA ASP A 206 -37.99 -15.61 -20.01
C ASP A 206 -37.35 -14.80 -18.86
N MET A 207 -36.02 -14.83 -18.73
CA MET A 207 -35.26 -14.04 -17.76
C MET A 207 -35.40 -12.53 -18.01
N ARG A 208 -35.35 -12.09 -19.28
CA ARG A 208 -35.55 -10.67 -19.65
C ARG A 208 -36.93 -10.19 -19.23
N THR A 209 -37.96 -10.98 -19.51
CA THR A 209 -39.34 -10.71 -19.09
C THR A 209 -39.45 -10.60 -17.56
N LEU A 210 -38.75 -11.46 -16.81
CA LEU A 210 -38.71 -11.38 -15.35
C LEU A 210 -38.00 -10.11 -14.85
N ARG A 211 -36.93 -9.66 -15.52
CA ARG A 211 -36.20 -8.43 -15.18
C ARG A 211 -36.99 -7.15 -15.45
N GLU A 212 -37.82 -7.15 -16.49
CA GLU A 212 -38.70 -6.02 -16.83
C GLU A 212 -39.75 -5.77 -15.75
N LYS A 213 -40.18 -6.83 -15.06
CA LYS A 213 -41.13 -6.78 -13.94
C LYS A 213 -40.52 -6.38 -12.60
N ARG A 214 -39.25 -5.94 -12.56
CA ARG A 214 -38.54 -5.68 -11.29
C ARG A 214 -39.16 -4.60 -10.39
N THR A 215 -39.96 -3.70 -10.98
CA THR A 215 -40.69 -2.65 -10.26
C THR A 215 -42.09 -3.08 -9.82
N GLU A 216 -42.56 -4.27 -10.24
CA GLU A 216 -43.88 -4.77 -9.89
C GLU A 216 -43.91 -5.30 -8.45
N PRO A 217 -45.02 -5.09 -7.71
CA PRO A 217 -45.17 -5.64 -6.37
C PRO A 217 -45.20 -7.17 -6.43
N GLY A 218 -44.40 -7.82 -5.57
CA GLY A 218 -44.24 -9.27 -5.54
C GLY A 218 -43.03 -9.79 -6.31
N TRP A 219 -42.29 -8.93 -7.01
CA TRP A 219 -40.97 -9.28 -7.52
C TRP A 219 -39.98 -9.46 -6.37
N SER A 220 -39.07 -10.43 -6.49
CA SER A 220 -38.04 -10.75 -5.51
C SER A 220 -36.67 -10.80 -6.19
N PHE A 221 -35.69 -10.11 -5.63
CA PHE A 221 -34.31 -10.20 -6.11
C PHE A 221 -33.77 -11.62 -5.99
N CYS A 222 -34.05 -12.32 -4.90
CA CYS A 222 -33.61 -13.71 -4.70
C CYS A 222 -34.15 -14.64 -5.79
N ASP A 223 -35.42 -14.51 -6.18
CA ASP A 223 -35.99 -15.34 -7.23
C ASP A 223 -35.34 -15.06 -8.59
N TYR A 224 -35.10 -13.78 -8.90
CA TYR A 224 -34.41 -13.37 -10.11
C TYR A 224 -32.93 -13.80 -10.11
N PHE A 225 -32.26 -13.70 -8.96
CA PHE A 225 -30.90 -14.15 -8.73
C PHE A 225 -30.73 -15.62 -9.09
N MET A 226 -31.62 -16.50 -8.61
CA MET A 226 -31.54 -17.93 -8.92
C MET A 226 -31.62 -18.19 -10.44
N VAL A 227 -32.47 -17.45 -11.15
CA VAL A 227 -32.62 -17.60 -12.62
C VAL A 227 -31.38 -17.08 -13.35
N GLN A 228 -30.87 -15.90 -12.98
CA GLN A 228 -29.68 -15.35 -13.63
C GLN A 228 -28.40 -16.12 -13.30
N GLU A 229 -28.32 -16.74 -12.13
CA GLU A 229 -27.22 -17.63 -11.77
C GLU A 229 -27.21 -18.91 -12.61
N GLU A 230 -28.37 -19.52 -12.88
CA GLU A 230 -28.46 -20.68 -13.78
C GLU A 230 -27.90 -20.35 -15.17
N LEU A 231 -28.12 -19.12 -15.65
CA LEU A 231 -27.49 -18.62 -16.88
C LEU A 231 -25.96 -18.57 -16.77
N ALA A 232 -25.45 -18.09 -15.64
CA ALA A 232 -24.02 -18.03 -15.37
C ALA A 232 -23.39 -19.44 -15.37
N PHE A 233 -24.05 -20.43 -14.76
CA PHE A 233 -23.58 -21.82 -14.77
C PHE A 233 -23.58 -22.41 -16.17
N VAL A 234 -24.53 -22.05 -17.04
CA VAL A 234 -24.54 -22.50 -18.44
C VAL A 234 -23.36 -21.90 -19.21
N PHE A 235 -23.01 -20.64 -18.97
CA PHE A 235 -21.80 -20.05 -19.56
C PHE A 235 -20.53 -20.69 -19.02
N GLU A 236 -20.46 -20.97 -17.72
CA GLU A 236 -19.32 -21.70 -17.13
C GLU A 236 -19.17 -23.10 -17.73
N MET A 237 -20.27 -23.85 -17.91
CA MET A 237 -20.29 -25.15 -18.60
C MET A 237 -19.74 -25.05 -20.03
N LEU A 238 -20.06 -23.97 -20.76
CA LEU A 238 -19.56 -23.70 -22.11
C LEU A 238 -18.13 -23.10 -22.11
N GLN A 239 -17.48 -23.04 -20.94
CA GLN A 239 -16.17 -22.43 -20.69
C GLN A 239 -16.11 -20.95 -21.13
N GLN A 240 -17.26 -20.28 -21.12
CA GLN A 240 -17.41 -18.86 -21.40
C GLN A 240 -17.34 -18.07 -20.10
N PHE A 241 -16.20 -18.13 -19.42
CA PHE A 241 -16.03 -17.54 -18.08
C PHE A 241 -16.25 -16.02 -18.07
N GLU A 242 -15.94 -15.30 -19.15
CA GLU A 242 -16.27 -13.88 -19.29
C GLU A 242 -17.79 -13.64 -19.27
N ASP A 243 -18.55 -14.40 -20.06
CA ASP A 243 -20.01 -14.23 -20.13
C ASP A 243 -20.66 -14.62 -18.79
N ALA A 244 -20.10 -15.62 -18.11
CA ALA A 244 -20.52 -16.02 -16.75
C ALA A 244 -20.22 -14.93 -15.72
N LEU A 245 -19.02 -14.34 -15.77
CA LEU A 245 -18.60 -13.28 -14.85
C LEU A 245 -19.51 -12.05 -14.96
N VAL A 246 -19.86 -11.67 -16.19
CA VAL A 246 -20.82 -10.59 -16.47
C VAL A 246 -22.17 -10.82 -15.77
N GLN A 247 -22.65 -12.07 -15.67
CA GLN A 247 -23.91 -12.33 -14.97
C GLN A 247 -23.84 -12.01 -13.48
N TYR A 248 -22.74 -12.38 -12.82
CA TYR A 248 -22.53 -12.05 -11.41
C TYR A 248 -22.29 -10.55 -11.20
N ASP A 249 -21.56 -9.89 -12.12
CA ASP A 249 -21.34 -8.44 -12.08
C ASP A 249 -22.66 -7.66 -12.27
N GLU A 250 -23.55 -8.14 -13.14
CA GLU A 250 -24.89 -7.55 -13.29
C GLU A 250 -25.77 -7.73 -12.05
N LEU A 251 -25.71 -8.91 -11.40
CA LEU A 251 -26.43 -9.16 -10.15
C LEU A 251 -25.91 -8.26 -9.02
N ASP A 252 -24.60 -8.15 -8.89
CA ASP A 252 -23.93 -7.31 -7.89
C ASP A 252 -24.30 -5.83 -8.07
N ALA A 253 -24.22 -5.31 -9.31
CA ALA A 253 -24.59 -3.94 -9.64
C ALA A 253 -26.09 -3.66 -9.42
N LEU A 254 -26.96 -4.60 -9.83
CA LEU A 254 -28.41 -4.48 -9.62
C LEU A 254 -28.75 -4.40 -8.13
N PHE A 255 -28.14 -5.25 -7.32
CA PHE A 255 -28.36 -5.25 -5.87
C PHE A 255 -27.86 -3.95 -5.23
N THR A 256 -26.64 -3.50 -5.57
CA THR A 256 -26.09 -2.21 -5.10
C THR A 256 -27.02 -1.05 -5.41
N GLN A 257 -27.64 -1.03 -6.60
CA GLN A 257 -28.60 0.01 -6.97
C GLN A 257 -29.81 0.05 -6.03
N TYR A 258 -30.34 -1.11 -5.62
CA TYR A 258 -31.45 -1.15 -4.65
C TYR A 258 -31.04 -0.71 -3.25
N VAL A 259 -29.82 -1.03 -2.80
CA VAL A 259 -29.30 -0.55 -1.52
C VAL A 259 -29.17 0.97 -1.51
N LEU A 260 -28.66 1.56 -2.59
CA LEU A 260 -28.54 3.02 -2.72
C LEU A 260 -29.92 3.70 -2.76
N ASN A 261 -30.90 3.11 -3.46
CA ASN A 261 -32.27 3.64 -3.51
C ASN A 261 -32.98 3.55 -2.15
N PHE A 262 -32.73 2.48 -1.39
CA PHE A 262 -33.23 2.36 -0.02
C PHE A 262 -32.71 3.50 0.87
N GLY A 263 -31.40 3.79 0.80
CA GLY A 263 -30.81 4.94 1.50
C GLY A 263 -31.40 6.31 1.07
N ALA A 264 -32.04 6.38 -0.09
CA ALA A 264 -32.74 7.56 -0.59
C ALA A 264 -34.26 7.59 -0.24
N GLY A 265 -34.77 6.57 0.46
CA GLY A 265 -36.16 6.48 0.92
C GLY A 265 -37.12 5.68 0.01
N ASP A 266 -36.63 5.01 -1.03
CA ASP A 266 -37.42 4.17 -1.95
C ASP A 266 -37.05 2.69 -1.79
N GLY A 267 -37.55 2.07 -0.72
CA GLY A 267 -37.20 0.71 -0.30
C GLY A 267 -38.09 -0.38 -0.89
N ALA A 268 -37.50 -1.38 -1.53
CA ALA A 268 -38.23 -2.56 -1.98
C ALA A 268 -38.50 -3.54 -0.82
N ASN A 269 -39.73 -4.06 -0.72
CA ASN A 269 -40.15 -4.93 0.40
C ASN A 269 -39.30 -6.19 0.58
N TRP A 270 -38.76 -6.74 -0.50
CA TRP A 270 -37.90 -7.93 -0.45
C TRP A 270 -36.52 -7.66 0.18
N LEU A 271 -36.12 -6.40 0.35
CA LEU A 271 -34.82 -6.03 0.94
C LEU A 271 -34.78 -6.26 2.47
N GLY A 272 -35.94 -6.47 3.10
CA GLY A 272 -36.06 -6.57 4.57
C GLY A 272 -35.25 -7.70 5.21
N SER A 273 -35.00 -8.82 4.51
CA SER A 273 -34.14 -9.91 5.03
C SER A 273 -32.66 -9.50 5.09
N PHE A 274 -32.20 -8.68 4.15
CA PHE A 274 -30.83 -8.15 4.14
C PHE A 274 -30.61 -7.05 5.19
N CYS A 275 -31.69 -6.47 5.72
CA CYS A 275 -31.65 -5.46 6.78
C CYS A 275 -31.63 -6.07 8.20
N GLN A 276 -31.63 -7.40 8.32
CA GLN A 276 -31.62 -8.06 9.64
C GLN A 276 -30.26 -7.91 10.34
N PRO A 277 -30.24 -7.87 11.70
CA PRO A 277 -29.00 -7.73 12.45
C PRO A 277 -27.96 -8.80 12.09
N VAL A 278 -26.70 -8.39 11.92
CA VAL A 278 -25.60 -9.32 11.63
C VAL A 278 -25.26 -10.10 12.90
N ARG A 279 -25.54 -11.41 12.87
CA ARG A 279 -25.26 -12.34 14.00
C ARG A 279 -24.04 -13.22 13.79
N SER A 280 -23.51 -13.27 12.57
CA SER A 280 -22.34 -14.06 12.19
C SER A 280 -21.50 -13.26 11.20
N TRP A 281 -20.19 -13.28 11.38
CA TRP A 281 -19.23 -12.53 10.54
C TRP A 281 -18.06 -13.42 10.12
N ASN A 282 -18.40 -14.64 9.71
CA ASN A 282 -17.49 -15.51 8.98
C ASN A 282 -16.89 -14.77 7.78
N GLY A 283 -15.56 -14.78 7.65
CA GLY A 283 -14.89 -14.22 6.48
C GLY A 283 -15.31 -14.90 5.17
N LEU A 284 -14.80 -14.37 4.06
CA LEU A 284 -14.92 -15.02 2.76
C LEU A 284 -14.45 -16.48 2.81
N LEU A 285 -15.05 -17.32 1.96
CA LEU A 285 -14.60 -18.70 1.71
C LEU A 285 -14.36 -18.84 0.20
N LEU A 286 -13.09 -18.90 -0.21
CA LEU A 286 -12.70 -18.89 -1.63
C LEU A 286 -12.08 -20.22 -2.09
N ARG A 287 -11.92 -21.16 -1.16
CA ARG A 287 -11.45 -22.53 -1.43
C ARG A 287 -12.53 -23.41 -2.06
N ARG A 288 -13.81 -23.14 -1.75
CA ARG A 288 -14.93 -23.80 -2.40
C ARG A 288 -15.37 -22.99 -3.63
N PRO A 289 -15.65 -23.63 -4.77
CA PRO A 289 -16.13 -22.94 -5.97
C PRO A 289 -17.55 -22.42 -5.79
N ILE A 290 -18.39 -23.19 -5.09
CA ILE A 290 -19.77 -22.84 -4.78
C ILE A 290 -20.02 -23.13 -3.30
N ASP A 291 -20.42 -22.11 -2.56
CA ASP A 291 -20.86 -22.23 -1.18
C ASP A 291 -22.37 -22.54 -1.16
N MET A 292 -22.71 -23.83 -1.17
CA MET A 292 -24.11 -24.29 -1.20
C MET A 292 -24.92 -23.84 0.02
N GLU A 293 -24.28 -23.65 1.17
CA GLU A 293 -24.97 -23.19 2.39
C GLU A 293 -25.48 -21.76 2.19
N LYS A 294 -24.62 -20.86 1.69
CA LYS A 294 -25.05 -19.49 1.37
C LYS A 294 -26.05 -19.44 0.22
N ARG A 295 -25.86 -20.28 -0.80
CA ARG A 295 -26.81 -20.39 -1.92
C ARG A 295 -28.21 -20.77 -1.45
N ASP A 296 -28.32 -21.75 -0.55
CA ASP A 296 -29.60 -22.19 0.01
C ASP A 296 -30.28 -21.07 0.82
N LEU A 297 -29.51 -20.28 1.57
CA LEU A 297 -30.02 -19.10 2.28
C LEU A 297 -30.55 -18.03 1.32
N ILE A 298 -29.84 -17.77 0.21
CA ILE A 298 -30.27 -16.83 -0.82
C ILE A 298 -31.58 -17.31 -1.45
N GLN A 299 -31.66 -18.60 -1.81
CA GLN A 299 -32.84 -19.20 -2.40
C GLN A 299 -34.08 -19.12 -1.50
N ARG A 300 -33.91 -19.24 -0.18
CA ARG A 300 -35.00 -19.11 0.80
C ARG A 300 -35.33 -17.67 1.16
N GLY A 301 -34.54 -16.70 0.70
CA GLY A 301 -34.68 -15.29 1.09
C GLY A 301 -34.27 -15.00 2.53
N GLU A 302 -33.45 -15.87 3.13
CA GLU A 302 -33.00 -15.81 4.53
C GLU A 302 -31.55 -15.34 4.68
N ALA A 303 -30.84 -15.11 3.56
CA ALA A 303 -29.46 -14.65 3.55
C ALA A 303 -29.31 -13.24 4.12
N SER A 304 -28.25 -13.01 4.91
CA SER A 304 -27.83 -11.66 5.29
C SER A 304 -27.13 -10.95 4.12
N LEU A 305 -26.93 -9.63 4.26
CA LEU A 305 -26.13 -8.87 3.28
C LEU A 305 -24.71 -9.44 3.14
N LEU A 306 -24.07 -9.82 4.25
CA LEU A 306 -22.74 -10.42 4.24
C LEU A 306 -22.73 -11.76 3.50
N ASP A 307 -23.78 -12.57 3.63
CA ASP A 307 -23.87 -13.86 2.94
C ASP A 307 -23.98 -13.68 1.43
N LEU A 308 -24.87 -12.80 0.97
CA LEU A 308 -25.04 -12.51 -0.45
C LEU A 308 -23.75 -11.98 -1.08
N ARG A 309 -23.13 -10.96 -0.46
CA ARG A 309 -21.89 -10.34 -0.95
C ARG A 309 -20.73 -11.33 -0.96
N SER A 310 -20.62 -12.15 0.10
CA SER A 310 -19.59 -13.19 0.16
C SER A 310 -19.79 -14.26 -0.92
N TYR A 311 -21.03 -14.65 -1.18
CA TYR A 311 -21.36 -15.63 -2.20
C TYR A 311 -21.04 -15.10 -3.61
N LEU A 312 -21.58 -13.93 -3.97
CA LEU A 312 -21.31 -13.26 -5.26
C LEU A 312 -19.81 -13.16 -5.53
N PHE A 313 -19.06 -12.64 -4.55
CA PHE A 313 -17.62 -12.50 -4.70
C PHE A 313 -16.88 -13.83 -4.83
N SER A 314 -17.30 -14.88 -4.10
CA SER A 314 -16.68 -16.21 -4.24
C SER A 314 -16.81 -16.76 -5.66
N ARG A 315 -17.96 -16.50 -6.31
CA ARG A 315 -18.21 -16.89 -7.70
C ARG A 315 -17.40 -16.05 -8.68
N GLN A 316 -17.36 -14.73 -8.51
CA GLN A 316 -16.51 -13.84 -9.30
C GLN A 316 -15.03 -14.24 -9.18
N CYS A 317 -14.54 -14.49 -7.96
CA CYS A 317 -13.18 -14.93 -7.69
C CYS A 317 -12.84 -16.22 -8.44
N THR A 318 -13.72 -17.24 -8.37
CA THR A 318 -13.53 -18.51 -9.08
C THR A 318 -13.40 -18.30 -10.59
N LEU A 319 -14.29 -17.49 -11.19
CA LEU A 319 -14.27 -17.21 -12.62
C LEU A 319 -13.04 -16.39 -13.04
N LEU A 320 -12.62 -15.41 -12.24
CA LEU A 320 -11.41 -14.63 -12.49
C LEU A 320 -10.13 -15.47 -12.42
N ILE A 321 -10.08 -16.46 -11.53
CA ILE A 321 -8.99 -17.44 -11.48
C ILE A 321 -8.98 -18.28 -12.77
N PHE A 322 -10.13 -18.75 -13.26
CA PHE A 322 -10.20 -19.44 -14.55
C PHE A 322 -9.78 -18.56 -15.74
N LEU A 323 -10.06 -17.26 -15.67
CA LEU A 323 -9.62 -16.26 -16.64
C LEU A 323 -8.13 -15.86 -16.50
N GLN A 324 -7.40 -16.42 -15.53
CA GLN A 324 -6.01 -16.07 -15.24
C GLN A 324 -5.83 -14.57 -14.89
N ARG A 325 -6.78 -13.99 -14.15
CA ARG A 325 -6.77 -12.58 -13.70
C ARG A 325 -6.74 -12.45 -12.17
N PRO A 326 -5.73 -13.00 -11.48
CA PRO A 326 -5.63 -12.95 -10.01
C PRO A 326 -5.51 -11.52 -9.46
N TRP A 327 -4.98 -10.59 -10.24
CA TRP A 327 -4.88 -9.18 -9.85
C TRP A 327 -6.23 -8.47 -9.78
N GLU A 328 -7.20 -8.91 -10.59
CA GLU A 328 -8.54 -8.35 -10.58
C GLU A 328 -9.32 -8.82 -9.35
N VAL A 329 -9.04 -10.03 -8.86
CA VAL A 329 -9.60 -10.55 -7.60
C VAL A 329 -9.19 -9.67 -6.42
N THR A 330 -7.91 -9.30 -6.31
CA THR A 330 -7.40 -8.50 -5.18
C THR A 330 -7.94 -7.08 -5.21
N ALA A 331 -8.02 -6.47 -6.40
CA ALA A 331 -8.61 -5.15 -6.60
C ALA A 331 -10.11 -5.14 -6.23
N ARG A 332 -10.89 -6.08 -6.78
CA ARG A 332 -12.33 -6.20 -6.49
C ARG A 332 -12.62 -6.57 -5.04
N ALA A 333 -11.76 -7.37 -4.40
CA ALA A 333 -11.89 -7.68 -2.97
C ALA A 333 -11.82 -6.42 -2.12
N LEU A 334 -10.83 -5.55 -2.36
CA LEU A 334 -10.68 -4.33 -1.58
C LEU A 334 -11.91 -3.42 -1.70
N GLU A 335 -12.44 -3.28 -2.92
CA GLU A 335 -13.66 -2.53 -3.19
C GLU A 335 -14.88 -3.15 -2.50
N LEU A 336 -15.10 -4.46 -2.64
CA LEU A 336 -16.17 -5.20 -1.96
C LEU A 336 -16.15 -4.97 -0.45
N LEU A 337 -14.98 -5.12 0.18
CA LEU A 337 -14.85 -5.02 1.63
C LEU A 337 -15.16 -3.60 2.12
N HIS A 338 -14.81 -2.57 1.34
CA HIS A 338 -15.16 -1.18 1.67
C HIS A 338 -16.65 -0.92 1.45
N ASN A 339 -17.18 -1.30 0.29
CA ASN A 339 -18.57 -1.04 -0.10
C ASN A 339 -19.55 -1.75 0.83
N CYS A 340 -19.31 -3.01 1.16
CA CYS A 340 -20.18 -3.79 2.05
C CYS A 340 -20.32 -3.16 3.44
N VAL A 341 -19.24 -2.59 3.99
CA VAL A 341 -19.28 -1.86 5.27
C VAL A 341 -20.14 -0.59 5.15
N GLN A 342 -20.07 0.15 4.04
CA GLN A 342 -20.93 1.32 3.82
C GLN A 342 -22.38 0.94 3.56
N GLU A 343 -22.63 -0.15 2.83
CA GLU A 343 -23.97 -0.64 2.54
C GLU A 343 -24.71 -1.07 3.80
N LEU A 344 -24.05 -1.78 4.73
CA LEU A 344 -24.63 -2.10 6.03
C LEU A 344 -25.01 -0.84 6.81
N ARG A 345 -24.24 0.24 6.70
CA ARG A 345 -24.56 1.54 7.33
C ARG A 345 -25.74 2.21 6.65
N LEU A 346 -25.81 2.19 5.31
CA LEU A 346 -26.92 2.77 4.53
C LEU A 346 -28.24 2.04 4.79
N LEU A 347 -28.19 0.73 5.00
CA LEU A 347 -29.34 -0.11 5.35
C LEU A 347 -29.69 -0.04 6.85
N GLU A 348 -28.96 0.74 7.64
CA GLU A 348 -29.12 0.87 9.10
C GLU A 348 -29.10 -0.48 9.84
N VAL A 349 -28.30 -1.43 9.35
CA VAL A 349 -28.21 -2.77 9.93
C VAL A 349 -27.48 -2.72 11.26
N SER A 350 -28.10 -3.27 12.30
CA SER A 350 -27.45 -3.43 13.60
C SER A 350 -26.32 -4.44 13.52
N VAL A 351 -25.11 -4.02 13.90
CA VAL A 351 -23.91 -4.87 13.92
C VAL A 351 -23.18 -4.72 15.25
N VAL A 352 -22.69 -5.83 15.80
CA VAL A 352 -21.86 -5.84 17.01
C VAL A 352 -20.57 -5.04 16.77
N SER A 353 -20.16 -4.23 17.74
CA SER A 353 -18.93 -3.44 17.65
C SER A 353 -17.73 -4.35 17.37
N GLY A 354 -16.94 -4.02 16.33
CA GLY A 354 -15.78 -4.82 15.89
C GLY A 354 -16.11 -6.00 14.97
N ALA A 355 -17.36 -6.45 14.83
CA ALA A 355 -17.69 -7.61 13.99
C ALA A 355 -17.31 -7.42 12.51
N LEU A 356 -17.51 -6.20 11.96
CA LEU A 356 -17.08 -5.90 10.59
C LEU A 356 -15.56 -5.84 10.45
N ASP A 357 -14.84 -5.42 11.50
CA ASP A 357 -13.38 -5.44 11.49
C ASP A 357 -12.86 -6.89 11.47
N CYS A 358 -13.51 -7.80 12.21
CA CYS A 358 -13.25 -9.24 12.10
C CYS A 358 -13.53 -9.78 10.69
N TRP A 359 -14.70 -9.45 10.12
CA TRP A 359 -15.07 -9.91 8.77
C TRP A 359 -14.07 -9.45 7.72
N VAL A 360 -13.69 -8.16 7.73
CA VAL A 360 -12.72 -7.57 6.80
C VAL A 360 -11.33 -8.18 6.99
N PHE A 361 -10.89 -8.38 8.23
CA PHE A 361 -9.61 -9.00 8.53
C PHE A 361 -9.53 -10.42 7.94
N LEU A 362 -10.52 -11.25 8.26
CA LEU A 362 -10.58 -12.64 7.80
C LEU A 362 -10.65 -12.73 6.29
N SER A 363 -11.48 -11.89 5.67
CA SER A 363 -11.69 -11.87 4.23
C SER A 363 -10.44 -11.39 3.47
N SER A 364 -9.74 -10.37 3.99
CA SER A 364 -8.48 -9.91 3.41
C SER A 364 -7.44 -11.03 3.39
N LEU A 365 -7.27 -11.76 4.49
CA LEU A 365 -6.31 -12.87 4.57
C LEU A 365 -6.73 -14.06 3.70
N GLU A 366 -8.01 -14.42 3.65
CA GLU A 366 -8.49 -15.49 2.75
C GLU A 366 -8.19 -15.17 1.28
N VAL A 367 -8.42 -13.93 0.84
CA VAL A 367 -8.09 -13.50 -0.53
C VAL A 367 -6.59 -13.60 -0.79
N LEU A 368 -5.77 -13.08 0.13
CA LEU A 368 -4.31 -13.13 -0.01
C LEU A 368 -3.80 -14.58 -0.12
N HIS A 369 -4.22 -15.46 0.79
CA HIS A 369 -3.84 -16.87 0.75
C HIS A 369 -4.38 -17.60 -0.49
N ARG A 370 -5.58 -17.24 -0.96
CA ARG A 370 -6.15 -17.84 -2.19
C ARG A 370 -5.29 -17.50 -3.41
N ILE A 371 -4.83 -16.25 -3.50
CA ILE A 371 -3.98 -15.78 -4.60
C ILE A 371 -2.58 -16.39 -4.51
N GLU A 372 -1.98 -16.42 -3.31
CA GLU A 372 -0.70 -17.12 -3.08
C GLU A 372 -0.77 -18.60 -3.49
N GLY A 373 -1.88 -19.29 -3.19
CA GLY A 373 -2.06 -20.69 -3.55
C GLY A 373 -2.35 -20.97 -5.03
N CYS A 374 -2.71 -19.97 -5.85
CA CYS A 374 -3.03 -20.15 -7.26
C CYS A 374 -2.05 -19.50 -8.25
N CYS A 375 -1.09 -18.71 -7.75
CA CYS A 375 -0.12 -17.99 -8.57
C CYS A 375 1.30 -18.52 -8.35
N ASP A 376 2.13 -18.48 -9.40
CA ASP A 376 3.58 -18.68 -9.23
C ASP A 376 4.28 -17.41 -8.69
N CYS A 377 5.55 -17.52 -8.29
CA CYS A 377 6.29 -16.39 -7.73
C CYS A 377 6.32 -15.17 -8.67
N SER A 378 6.43 -15.39 -9.99
CA SER A 378 6.50 -14.29 -10.96
C SER A 378 5.17 -13.54 -11.08
N GLN A 379 4.06 -14.26 -11.04
CA GLN A 379 2.71 -13.71 -11.03
C GLN A 379 2.43 -12.96 -9.72
N LEU A 380 2.91 -13.47 -8.59
CA LEU A 380 2.79 -12.81 -7.29
C LEU A 380 3.57 -11.50 -7.23
N GLU A 381 4.80 -11.48 -7.76
CA GLU A 381 5.60 -10.25 -7.85
C GLU A 381 4.91 -9.19 -8.71
N ALA A 382 4.39 -9.59 -9.87
CA ALA A 382 3.62 -8.69 -10.74
C ALA A 382 2.32 -8.19 -10.08
N ASN A 383 1.70 -9.00 -9.22
CA ASN A 383 0.46 -8.67 -8.51
C ASN A 383 0.69 -7.94 -7.17
N SER A 384 1.94 -7.80 -6.72
CA SER A 384 2.29 -7.26 -5.40
C SER A 384 1.72 -5.85 -5.15
N SER A 385 1.60 -5.05 -6.21
CA SER A 385 1.04 -3.69 -6.13
C SER A 385 -0.46 -3.65 -5.82
N HIS A 386 -1.19 -4.73 -6.11
CA HIS A 386 -2.63 -4.88 -5.87
C HIS A 386 -2.94 -5.60 -4.55
N THR A 387 -2.03 -6.44 -4.04
CA THR A 387 -2.21 -7.14 -2.75
C THR A 387 -1.92 -6.25 -1.54
N VAL A 388 -1.07 -5.23 -1.68
CA VAL A 388 -0.66 -4.37 -0.56
C VAL A 388 -1.83 -3.63 0.12
N GLY A 389 -2.89 -3.32 -0.64
CA GLY A 389 -4.10 -2.72 -0.09
C GLY A 389 -4.81 -3.64 0.92
N LEU A 390 -4.90 -4.93 0.62
CA LEU A 390 -5.51 -5.92 1.51
C LEU A 390 -4.65 -6.18 2.76
N TRP A 391 -3.32 -6.26 2.60
CA TRP A 391 -2.39 -6.37 3.74
C TRP A 391 -2.53 -5.19 4.71
N THR A 392 -2.61 -3.98 4.15
CA THR A 392 -2.76 -2.74 4.93
C THR A 392 -4.13 -2.71 5.61
N TYR A 393 -5.19 -3.07 4.90
CA TYR A 393 -6.54 -3.06 5.47
C TYR A 393 -6.68 -4.09 6.59
N ALA A 394 -6.13 -5.30 6.42
CA ALA A 394 -6.05 -6.30 7.49
C ALA A 394 -5.27 -5.79 8.71
N THR A 395 -4.13 -5.13 8.49
CA THR A 395 -3.32 -4.53 9.58
C THR A 395 -4.12 -3.48 10.35
N GLU A 396 -4.80 -2.57 9.64
CA GLU A 396 -5.64 -1.54 10.26
C GLU A 396 -6.80 -2.13 11.05
N LYS A 397 -7.44 -3.19 10.51
CA LYS A 397 -8.54 -3.87 11.21
C LYS A 397 -8.07 -4.62 12.44
N LEU A 398 -6.92 -5.28 12.38
CA LEU A 398 -6.35 -5.89 13.57
C LEU A 398 -6.04 -4.84 14.64
N ARG A 399 -5.45 -3.69 14.26
CA ARG A 399 -5.23 -2.58 15.19
C ARG A 399 -6.53 -2.10 15.86
N SER A 400 -7.58 -1.88 15.07
CA SER A 400 -8.91 -1.46 15.56
C SER A 400 -9.46 -2.45 16.59
N LEU A 401 -9.35 -3.75 16.30
CA LEU A 401 -9.78 -4.81 17.21
C LEU A 401 -8.94 -4.85 18.50
N GLY A 402 -7.62 -4.65 18.38
CA GLY A 402 -6.73 -4.56 19.54
C GLY A 402 -7.06 -3.39 20.45
N ASP A 403 -7.38 -2.23 19.87
CA ASP A 403 -7.83 -1.05 20.61
C ASP A 403 -9.19 -1.32 21.29
N LEU A 404 -10.14 -1.94 20.57
CA LEU A 404 -11.48 -2.26 21.08
C LEU A 404 -11.46 -3.29 22.22
N CYS A 405 -10.53 -4.24 22.16
CA CYS A 405 -10.39 -5.32 23.15
C CYS A 405 -9.34 -4.98 24.23
N GLY A 406 -8.88 -3.74 24.35
CA GLY A 406 -7.92 -3.33 25.39
C GLY A 406 -6.51 -3.94 25.26
N LEU A 407 -6.20 -4.60 24.15
CA LEU A 407 -4.94 -5.34 23.93
C LEU A 407 -3.74 -4.42 23.67
N VAL A 408 -4.00 -3.14 23.36
CA VAL A 408 -2.98 -2.12 23.12
C VAL A 408 -2.66 -1.30 24.38
N SER A 409 -3.51 -1.36 25.40
CA SER A 409 -3.34 -0.63 26.67
C SER A 409 -2.09 -1.08 27.44
N GLU A 410 -1.47 -0.15 28.18
CA GLU A 410 -0.37 -0.43 29.13
C GLU A 410 -0.84 -1.34 30.28
N ASN A 411 -2.08 -1.13 30.75
CA ASN A 411 -2.67 -1.90 31.85
C ASN A 411 -3.36 -3.20 31.40
N GLY A 412 -3.35 -3.49 30.10
CA GLY A 412 -4.09 -4.61 29.50
C GLY A 412 -5.61 -4.41 29.46
N PRO A 413 -6.37 -5.47 29.10
CA PRO A 413 -7.81 -5.42 28.94
C PRO A 413 -8.56 -5.42 30.28
N ASP A 414 -9.62 -4.61 30.37
CA ASP A 414 -10.53 -4.63 31.52
C ASP A 414 -11.71 -5.63 31.33
N SER A 415 -12.65 -5.65 32.29
CA SER A 415 -13.81 -6.55 32.22
C SER A 415 -14.75 -6.26 31.05
N GLU A 416 -14.87 -5.00 30.62
CA GLU A 416 -15.71 -4.63 29.47
C GLU A 416 -15.05 -5.08 28.17
N ASP A 417 -13.73 -4.91 28.07
CA ASP A 417 -12.91 -5.36 26.93
C ASP A 417 -12.94 -6.88 26.75
N LEU A 418 -12.88 -7.62 27.86
CA LEU A 418 -13.02 -9.08 27.84
C LEU A 418 -14.42 -9.51 27.35
N ASN A 419 -15.49 -8.80 27.77
CA ASN A 419 -16.84 -9.09 27.27
C ASN A 419 -16.94 -8.83 25.76
N LYS A 420 -16.39 -7.72 25.26
CA LYS A 420 -16.32 -7.43 23.81
C LYS A 420 -15.58 -8.55 23.06
N THR A 421 -14.47 -9.02 23.62
CA THR A 421 -13.68 -10.12 23.04
C THR A 421 -14.50 -11.41 22.94
N VAL A 422 -15.25 -11.75 24.00
CA VAL A 422 -16.13 -12.93 24.01
C VAL A 422 -17.24 -12.80 22.97
N ASP A 423 -17.90 -11.64 22.88
CA ASP A 423 -18.95 -11.38 21.89
C ASP A 423 -18.42 -11.51 20.45
N LEU A 424 -17.21 -10.97 20.20
CA LEU A 424 -16.51 -11.07 18.91
C LEU A 424 -16.21 -12.53 18.53
N LEU A 425 -15.70 -13.32 19.48
CA LEU A 425 -15.39 -14.73 19.23
C LEU A 425 -16.66 -15.58 19.07
N ALA A 426 -17.75 -15.24 19.77
CA ALA A 426 -19.01 -15.96 19.67
C ALA A 426 -19.63 -15.87 18.27
N GLY A 427 -19.63 -14.69 17.65
CA GLY A 427 -20.19 -14.51 16.30
C GLY A 427 -19.27 -14.97 15.15
N LEU A 428 -18.03 -15.36 15.43
CA LEU A 428 -17.19 -16.09 14.48
C LEU A 428 -17.64 -17.55 14.31
N GLY A 429 -18.32 -18.12 15.30
CA GLY A 429 -18.74 -19.52 15.27
C GLY A 429 -17.58 -20.52 15.32
N ALA A 430 -17.79 -21.72 14.77
CA ALA A 430 -16.75 -22.75 14.72
C ALA A 430 -15.89 -22.61 13.46
N GLU A 431 -14.62 -23.04 13.56
CA GLU A 431 -13.74 -23.08 12.40
C GLU A 431 -14.28 -24.04 11.33
N ARG A 432 -14.24 -23.61 10.07
CA ARG A 432 -14.71 -24.43 8.95
C ARG A 432 -13.72 -25.56 8.65
N PRO A 433 -14.19 -26.78 8.33
CA PRO A 433 -13.35 -27.93 7.99
C PRO A 433 -12.24 -27.64 6.95
N GLU A 434 -12.53 -26.76 5.98
CA GLU A 434 -11.63 -26.41 4.87
C GLU A 434 -10.38 -25.62 5.30
N THR A 435 -10.45 -24.93 6.43
CA THR A 435 -9.33 -24.16 7.00
C THR A 435 -8.77 -24.80 8.27
N MET A 436 -9.49 -25.76 8.88
CA MET A 436 -9.10 -26.43 10.13
C MET A 436 -7.69 -27.03 10.12
N ASN A 437 -7.20 -27.55 8.99
CA ASN A 437 -5.86 -28.14 8.92
C ASN A 437 -4.80 -27.17 8.37
N SER A 438 -5.21 -25.95 7.98
CA SER A 438 -4.30 -24.97 7.41
C SER A 438 -3.54 -24.23 8.53
N PRO A 439 -2.19 -24.22 8.52
CA PRO A 439 -1.40 -23.45 9.48
C PRO A 439 -1.59 -21.93 9.28
N GLN A 440 -2.02 -21.50 8.10
CA GLN A 440 -2.30 -20.10 7.75
C GLN A 440 -3.80 -19.77 7.83
N SER A 441 -4.60 -20.52 8.59
CA SER A 441 -6.04 -20.23 8.74
C SER A 441 -6.28 -18.81 9.26
N PRO A 442 -7.00 -17.94 8.50
CA PRO A 442 -7.35 -16.60 8.97
C PRO A 442 -8.09 -16.61 10.31
N TYR A 443 -8.97 -17.59 10.49
CA TYR A 443 -9.75 -17.78 11.72
C TYR A 443 -8.85 -18.04 12.93
N LYS A 444 -7.89 -18.97 12.81
CA LYS A 444 -6.94 -19.28 13.90
C LYS A 444 -6.08 -18.07 14.22
N LYS A 445 -5.59 -17.38 13.19
CA LYS A 445 -4.76 -16.18 13.34
C LYS A 445 -5.49 -15.09 14.11
N LEU A 446 -6.75 -14.82 13.77
CA LEU A 446 -7.56 -13.83 14.49
C LEU A 446 -7.84 -14.27 15.93
N LYS A 447 -8.24 -15.54 16.12
CA LYS A 447 -8.57 -16.09 17.44
C LYS A 447 -7.36 -16.06 18.38
N GLU A 448 -6.17 -16.41 17.88
CA GLU A 448 -4.91 -16.33 18.62
C GLU A 448 -4.52 -14.88 18.91
N ALA A 449 -4.62 -13.99 17.92
CA ALA A 449 -4.32 -12.58 18.12
C ALA A 449 -5.22 -11.92 19.20
N LEU A 450 -6.48 -12.33 19.33
CA LEU A 450 -7.39 -11.81 20.35
C LEU A 450 -7.27 -12.50 21.72
N SER A 451 -6.44 -13.54 21.86
CA SER A 451 -6.41 -14.34 23.11
C SER A 451 -5.56 -13.74 24.21
N SER A 452 -4.60 -12.86 23.88
CA SER A 452 -3.68 -12.23 24.85
C SER A 452 -3.01 -11.01 24.25
N VAL A 453 -2.46 -10.16 25.12
CA VAL A 453 -1.70 -8.96 24.73
C VAL A 453 -0.46 -9.34 23.92
N GLU A 454 0.26 -10.38 24.33
CA GLU A 454 1.49 -10.83 23.68
C GLU A 454 1.21 -11.44 22.30
N ALA A 455 0.15 -12.25 22.18
CA ALA A 455 -0.26 -12.81 20.90
C ALA A 455 -0.73 -11.73 19.94
N PHE A 456 -1.52 -10.75 20.43
CA PHE A 456 -1.92 -9.59 19.64
C PHE A 456 -0.72 -8.86 19.07
N GLU A 457 0.22 -8.49 19.93
CA GLU A 457 1.41 -7.72 19.58
C GLU A 457 2.24 -8.43 18.51
N LYS A 458 2.51 -9.73 18.71
CA LYS A 458 3.22 -10.56 17.73
C LYS A 458 2.54 -10.48 16.36
N HIS A 459 1.25 -10.77 16.29
CA HIS A 459 0.52 -10.81 15.02
C HIS A 459 0.40 -9.43 14.36
N TYR A 460 0.17 -8.38 15.14
CA TYR A 460 0.08 -7.02 14.65
C TYR A 460 1.42 -6.51 14.09
N LEU A 461 2.53 -6.76 14.79
CA LEU A 461 3.86 -6.40 14.31
C LEU A 461 4.24 -7.18 13.05
N GLU A 462 4.00 -8.49 13.01
CA GLU A 462 4.24 -9.32 11.82
C GLU A 462 3.49 -8.79 10.58
N LEU A 463 2.19 -8.50 10.70
CA LEU A 463 1.39 -7.95 9.61
C LEU A 463 1.85 -6.54 9.20
N SER A 464 2.15 -5.68 10.18
CA SER A 464 2.58 -4.30 9.93
C SER A 464 3.92 -4.26 9.18
N HIS A 465 4.88 -5.07 9.59
CA HIS A 465 6.17 -5.16 8.93
C HIS A 465 6.05 -5.73 7.51
N ALA A 466 5.21 -6.77 7.32
CA ALA A 466 4.93 -7.30 5.99
C ALA A 466 4.30 -6.23 5.07
N ALA A 467 3.27 -5.50 5.54
CA ALA A 467 2.63 -4.44 4.78
C ALA A 467 3.60 -3.28 4.45
N MET A 468 4.45 -2.89 5.40
CA MET A 468 5.49 -1.89 5.18
C MET A 468 6.51 -2.31 4.12
N GLU A 469 6.99 -3.55 4.18
CA GLU A 469 7.97 -4.06 3.21
C GLU A 469 7.35 -4.14 1.81
N MET A 470 6.10 -4.61 1.70
CA MET A 470 5.37 -4.61 0.43
C MET A 470 5.28 -3.21 -0.17
N TYR A 471 4.98 -2.16 0.61
CA TYR A 471 5.01 -0.79 0.11
C TYR A 471 6.41 -0.32 -0.30
N ARG A 472 7.47 -0.72 0.41
CA ARG A 472 8.86 -0.37 0.07
C ARG A 472 9.28 -0.99 -1.26
N VAL A 473 9.04 -2.29 -1.45
CA VAL A 473 9.33 -3.01 -2.70
C VAL A 473 8.57 -2.41 -3.89
N ASN A 474 7.32 -1.98 -3.66
CA ASN A 474 6.50 -1.30 -4.66
C ASN A 474 6.86 0.19 -4.88
N GLY A 475 7.91 0.70 -4.25
CA GLY A 475 8.34 2.10 -4.37
C GLY A 475 7.41 3.14 -3.72
N ARG A 476 6.39 2.71 -2.96
CA ARG A 476 5.42 3.59 -2.28
C ARG A 476 5.89 3.98 -0.88
N LEU A 477 7.03 4.66 -0.79
CA LEU A 477 7.69 4.99 0.48
C LEU A 477 6.83 5.83 1.44
N ARG A 478 5.97 6.72 0.92
CA ARG A 478 5.06 7.53 1.75
C ARG A 478 4.06 6.65 2.52
N SER A 479 3.50 5.63 1.87
CA SER A 479 2.58 4.67 2.49
C SER A 479 3.28 3.80 3.54
N ALA A 480 4.50 3.35 3.26
CA ALA A 480 5.31 2.63 4.24
C ALA A 480 5.59 3.47 5.50
N ARG A 481 5.91 4.76 5.34
CA ARG A 481 6.13 5.69 6.47
C ARG A 481 4.86 5.98 7.25
N LEU A 482 3.70 6.05 6.59
CA LEU A 482 2.41 6.21 7.27
C LEU A 482 2.09 5.02 8.19
N LEU A 483 2.37 3.79 7.73
CA LEU A 483 2.33 2.60 8.57
C LEU A 483 3.36 2.68 9.71
N GLY A 484 4.58 3.13 9.43
CA GLY A 484 5.60 3.36 10.46
C GLY A 484 5.12 4.34 11.54
N LYS A 485 4.41 5.40 11.18
CA LYS A 485 3.79 6.33 12.13
C LYS A 485 2.69 5.65 12.98
N SER A 486 1.91 4.77 12.37
CA SER A 486 0.91 3.95 13.10
C SER A 486 1.56 2.99 14.10
N LEU A 487 2.72 2.41 13.75
CA LEU A 487 3.55 1.63 14.68
C LEU A 487 4.12 2.50 15.79
N ALA A 488 4.57 3.72 15.50
CA ALA A 488 5.04 4.63 16.54
C ALA A 488 3.95 4.95 17.57
N GLU A 489 2.72 5.20 17.13
CA GLU A 489 1.58 5.39 18.03
C GLU A 489 1.26 4.14 18.87
N PHE A 490 1.40 2.95 18.28
CA PHE A 490 1.26 1.69 19.01
C PHE A 490 2.33 1.54 20.10
N TYR A 491 3.60 1.74 19.77
CA TYR A 491 4.71 1.67 20.74
C TYR A 491 4.57 2.72 21.87
N MET A 492 4.12 3.94 21.54
CA MET A 492 3.83 4.95 22.57
C MET A 492 2.75 4.50 23.55
N ARG A 493 1.68 3.86 23.08
CA ARG A 493 0.62 3.32 23.96
C ARG A 493 1.10 2.15 24.82
N LYS A 494 2.12 1.42 24.36
CA LYS A 494 2.78 0.35 25.11
C LYS A 494 3.83 0.84 26.11
N GLY A 495 4.13 2.13 26.14
CA GLY A 495 5.19 2.68 26.98
C GLY A 495 6.60 2.40 26.45
N ASP A 496 6.76 2.14 25.14
CA ASP A 496 8.07 2.06 24.46
C ASP A 496 8.32 3.29 23.56
N PRO A 497 8.64 4.45 24.14
CA PRO A 497 8.92 5.66 23.36
C PRO A 497 10.21 5.55 22.53
N GLN A 498 11.11 4.60 22.84
CA GLN A 498 12.38 4.45 22.13
C GLN A 498 12.17 3.86 20.72
N SER A 499 11.32 2.83 20.61
CA SER A 499 10.95 2.27 19.30
C SER A 499 10.11 3.26 18.49
N ALA A 500 9.21 3.99 19.14
CA ALA A 500 8.37 5.00 18.48
C ALA A 500 9.19 6.13 17.82
N GLU A 501 10.18 6.67 18.54
CA GLU A 501 11.00 7.78 18.06
C GLU A 501 11.69 7.47 16.71
N ASN A 502 12.18 6.24 16.53
CA ASN A 502 12.87 5.82 15.30
C ASN A 502 11.97 5.94 14.06
N PHE A 503 10.72 5.49 14.13
CA PHE A 503 9.76 5.58 13.03
C PHE A 503 9.35 7.03 12.73
N LEU A 504 9.20 7.85 13.78
CA LEU A 504 8.84 9.26 13.64
C LEU A 504 9.97 10.08 13.02
N LEU A 505 11.23 9.82 13.40
CA LEU A 505 12.40 10.50 12.83
C LEU A 505 12.56 10.19 11.33
N ASP A 506 12.33 8.95 10.89
CA ASP A 506 12.36 8.60 9.47
C ASP A 506 11.26 9.34 8.68
N SER A 507 10.05 9.41 9.25
CA SER A 507 8.93 10.17 8.66
C SER A 507 9.22 11.66 8.57
N LEU A 508 9.80 12.24 9.64
CA LEU A 508 10.15 13.66 9.73
C LEU A 508 11.15 14.07 8.63
N LYS A 509 12.17 13.25 8.37
CA LYS A 509 13.17 13.52 7.30
C LYS A 509 12.50 13.72 5.94
N SER A 510 11.53 12.86 5.60
CA SER A 510 10.75 12.96 4.35
C SER A 510 9.97 14.28 4.30
N TYR A 511 9.21 14.60 5.35
CA TYR A 511 8.39 15.81 5.37
C TYR A 511 9.21 17.09 5.32
N VAL A 512 10.40 17.10 5.92
CA VAL A 512 11.36 18.21 5.79
C VAL A 512 11.84 18.34 4.35
N SER A 513 12.27 17.25 3.72
CA SER A 513 12.76 17.29 2.32
C SER A 513 11.68 17.69 1.31
N GLU A 514 10.43 17.29 1.57
CA GLU A 514 9.29 17.53 0.68
C GLU A 514 8.53 18.82 1.01
N SER A 515 8.88 19.51 2.10
CA SER A 515 8.23 20.73 2.59
C SER A 515 6.75 20.57 2.99
N TRP A 516 6.38 19.45 3.61
CA TRP A 516 5.01 19.19 4.10
C TRP A 516 4.83 19.75 5.51
N SER A 517 4.35 21.00 5.63
CA SER A 517 4.33 21.75 6.90
C SER A 517 3.46 21.09 7.99
N LEU A 518 2.18 20.82 7.74
CA LEU A 518 1.26 20.31 8.77
C LEU A 518 1.68 18.94 9.33
N PRO A 519 2.01 17.93 8.50
CA PRO A 519 2.46 16.63 9.00
C PRO A 519 3.81 16.71 9.70
N LEU A 520 4.69 17.60 9.27
CA LEU A 520 5.96 17.89 9.95
C LEU A 520 5.71 18.44 11.36
N THR A 521 4.86 19.44 11.51
CA THR A 521 4.49 20.02 12.82
C THR A 521 3.90 18.94 13.73
N HIS A 522 2.95 18.16 13.23
CA HIS A 522 2.32 17.08 13.99
C HIS A 522 3.33 16.00 14.41
N THR A 523 4.22 15.57 13.50
CA THR A 523 5.24 14.55 13.79
C THR A 523 6.24 15.08 14.82
N ARG A 524 6.63 16.37 14.77
CA ARG A 524 7.47 16.99 15.80
C ARG A 524 6.84 16.97 17.18
N LYS A 525 5.53 17.18 17.30
CA LYS A 525 4.82 17.04 18.59
C LYS A 525 4.95 15.63 19.14
N GLN A 526 4.76 14.62 18.30
CA GLN A 526 4.91 13.22 18.72
C GLN A 526 6.35 12.90 19.13
N ILE A 527 7.35 13.41 18.40
CA ILE A 527 8.78 13.26 18.75
C ILE A 527 9.08 13.95 20.08
N ALA A 528 8.58 15.17 20.30
CA ALA A 528 8.79 15.90 21.55
C ALA A 528 8.24 15.10 22.75
N GLU A 529 7.07 14.48 22.61
CA GLU A 529 6.51 13.60 23.63
C GLU A 529 7.42 12.37 23.89
N CYS A 530 7.89 11.70 22.84
CA CYS A 530 8.82 10.57 22.97
C CYS A 530 10.09 10.98 23.72
N GLN A 531 10.72 12.10 23.32
CA GLN A 531 11.96 12.61 23.88
C GLN A 531 11.81 13.01 25.35
N LYS A 532 10.66 13.59 25.71
CA LYS A 532 10.33 13.93 27.10
C LYS A 532 10.23 12.69 27.98
N GLN A 533 9.54 11.65 27.52
CA GLN A 533 9.42 10.38 28.25
C GLN A 533 10.77 9.64 28.36
N LEU A 534 11.60 9.70 27.32
CA LEU A 534 12.96 9.15 27.31
C LEU A 534 13.98 9.97 28.12
N GLN A 535 13.57 11.12 28.68
CA GLN A 535 14.44 12.06 29.39
C GLN A 535 15.61 12.59 28.52
N LYS A 536 15.45 12.61 27.19
CA LYS A 536 16.42 13.18 26.23
C LYS A 536 16.24 14.70 26.14
N MET A 537 16.56 15.40 27.23
CA MET A 537 16.26 16.83 27.38
C MET A 537 16.90 17.70 26.30
N ASP A 538 18.12 17.39 25.86
CA ASP A 538 18.81 18.15 24.82
C ASP A 538 18.03 18.14 23.49
N GLU A 539 17.59 16.96 23.07
CA GLU A 539 16.81 16.76 21.85
C GLU A 539 15.39 17.32 22.01
N TYR A 540 14.75 17.11 23.16
CA TYR A 540 13.45 17.67 23.49
C TYR A 540 13.43 19.20 23.39
N LEU A 541 14.45 19.87 23.90
CA LEU A 541 14.55 21.33 23.85
C LEU A 541 14.80 21.84 22.42
N GLN A 542 15.56 21.10 21.61
CA GLN A 542 15.73 21.41 20.17
C GLN A 542 14.39 21.29 19.43
N THR A 543 13.65 20.21 19.64
CA THR A 543 12.33 20.00 19.06
C THR A 543 11.33 21.06 19.56
N SER A 544 11.37 21.40 20.86
CA SER A 544 10.54 22.44 21.47
C SER A 544 10.82 23.83 20.87
N ALA A 545 12.07 24.16 20.57
CA ALA A 545 12.41 25.45 19.94
C ALA A 545 11.83 25.56 18.52
N LEU A 546 11.86 24.44 17.78
CA LEU A 546 11.24 24.35 16.46
C LEU A 546 9.70 24.41 16.53
N LEU A 547 9.08 23.85 17.56
CA LEU A 547 7.63 23.91 17.77
C LEU A 547 7.18 25.30 18.23
N ALA A 548 7.89 25.94 19.15
CA ALA A 548 7.57 27.29 19.63
C ALA A 548 7.61 28.34 18.51
N SER A 549 8.50 28.15 17.52
CA SER A 549 8.60 29.00 16.32
C SER A 549 7.68 28.58 15.17
N ASP A 550 6.93 27.49 15.29
CA ASP A 550 6.08 26.96 14.23
C ASP A 550 4.75 27.73 14.12
N THR A 551 4.49 28.35 12.97
CA THR A 551 3.27 29.12 12.72
C THR A 551 2.02 28.27 12.49
N ASN A 552 2.16 26.95 12.33
CA ASN A 552 1.03 26.04 12.16
C ASN A 552 0.39 25.61 13.49
N LEU A 553 1.01 25.94 14.62
CA LEU A 553 0.48 25.68 15.96
C LEU A 553 -0.35 26.86 16.47
N SER A 554 -1.25 26.59 17.41
CA SER A 554 -1.94 27.63 18.17
C SER A 554 -0.96 28.44 19.02
N ASP A 555 -1.31 29.69 19.33
CA ASP A 555 -0.46 30.53 20.19
C ASP A 555 -0.31 29.94 21.59
N GLU A 556 -1.31 29.24 22.11
CA GLU A 556 -1.26 28.50 23.37
C GLU A 556 -0.20 27.39 23.34
N GLU A 557 -0.18 26.57 22.30
CA GLU A 557 0.81 25.49 22.14
C GLU A 557 2.22 26.05 21.95
N ARG A 558 2.38 27.11 21.14
CA ARG A 558 3.67 27.76 20.95
C ARG A 558 4.20 28.32 22.27
N LYS A 559 3.33 28.97 23.06
CA LYS A 559 3.67 29.50 24.39
C LYS A 559 4.09 28.38 25.34
N HIS A 560 3.39 27.24 25.32
CA HIS A 560 3.74 26.08 26.12
C HIS A 560 5.18 25.61 25.85
N PHE A 561 5.54 25.33 24.59
CA PHE A 561 6.90 24.89 24.26
C PHE A 561 7.97 25.97 24.52
N CYS A 562 7.63 27.24 24.32
CA CYS A 562 8.53 28.35 24.70
C CYS A 562 8.77 28.36 26.21
N GLN A 563 7.72 28.16 27.02
CA GLN A 563 7.81 28.14 28.48
C GLN A 563 8.63 26.96 29.00
N GLU A 564 8.56 25.79 28.36
CA GLU A 564 9.41 24.64 28.70
C GLU A 564 10.90 24.99 28.59
N ILE A 565 11.30 25.68 27.51
CA ILE A 565 12.67 26.16 27.30
C ILE A 565 13.09 27.16 28.38
N LEU A 566 12.24 28.15 28.67
CA LEU A 566 12.53 29.18 29.68
C LEU A 566 12.63 28.59 31.10
N THR A 567 11.75 27.63 31.41
CA THR A 567 11.74 26.94 32.69
C THR A 567 13.04 26.16 32.87
N PHE A 568 13.45 25.37 31.88
CA PHE A 568 14.74 24.67 31.91
C PHE A 568 15.92 25.63 32.03
N ALA A 569 15.91 26.72 31.27
CA ALA A 569 16.97 27.73 31.30
C ALA A 569 17.14 28.37 32.69
N SER A 570 16.06 28.52 33.45
CA SER A 570 16.04 29.14 34.78
C SER A 570 16.45 28.22 35.94
N GLN A 571 16.52 26.90 35.73
CA GLN A 571 16.88 25.95 36.78
C GLN A 571 18.38 26.07 37.14
N THR A 572 18.68 26.22 38.43
CA THR A 572 20.05 26.23 38.97
C THR A 572 20.43 24.82 39.43
N THR A 573 21.55 24.28 38.95
CA THR A 573 22.09 22.97 39.38
C THR A 573 23.45 23.13 40.03
N GLU A 574 23.68 22.44 41.15
CA GLU A 574 24.96 22.46 41.91
C GLU A 574 26.11 21.71 41.20
N VAL A 575 25.81 20.96 40.13
CA VAL A 575 26.78 20.20 39.33
C VAL A 575 27.19 21.00 38.09
N LYS A 576 28.51 21.05 37.81
CA LYS A 576 29.14 21.80 36.71
C LYS A 576 28.39 21.71 35.36
N ASP A 577 27.94 22.88 34.88
CA ASP A 577 27.80 23.34 33.49
C ASP A 577 27.40 22.33 32.39
N VAL A 578 26.20 21.74 32.47
CA VAL A 578 25.56 21.18 31.26
C VAL A 578 24.63 22.25 30.66
N CYS A 579 25.11 22.89 29.59
CA CYS A 579 24.39 23.88 28.80
C CYS A 579 23.94 23.27 27.47
N VAL A 580 22.66 23.39 27.15
CA VAL A 580 22.06 22.82 25.92
C VAL A 580 22.16 23.82 24.78
N ALA A 581 22.80 23.41 23.69
CA ALA A 581 22.89 24.24 22.49
C ALA A 581 21.64 24.11 21.62
N LEU A 582 20.97 25.23 21.36
CA LEU A 582 19.84 25.34 20.43
C LEU A 582 20.26 26.17 19.21
N SER A 583 19.68 25.86 18.05
CA SER A 583 19.93 26.67 16.87
C SER A 583 19.27 28.05 17.00
N MET A 584 20.04 29.12 16.80
CA MET A 584 19.53 30.49 16.87
C MET A 584 18.50 30.76 15.77
N SER A 585 18.55 30.03 14.65
CA SER A 585 17.55 30.12 13.56
C SER A 585 16.17 29.57 13.96
N SER A 586 16.10 28.71 14.97
CA SER A 586 14.84 28.22 15.54
C SER A 586 14.19 29.25 16.46
N VAL A 587 14.92 30.25 16.93
CA VAL A 587 14.43 31.27 17.87
C VAL A 587 14.27 32.63 17.22
N THR A 588 15.15 32.94 16.27
CA THR A 588 15.23 34.26 15.63
C THR A 588 15.46 34.12 14.13
N ARG A 589 14.96 35.11 13.39
CA ARG A 589 15.26 35.29 11.97
C ARG A 589 16.19 36.49 11.82
N LEU A 590 17.40 36.25 11.31
CA LEU A 590 18.32 37.29 10.89
C LEU A 590 17.83 37.91 9.57
N GLN A 591 17.45 39.18 9.59
CA GLN A 591 16.97 39.92 8.43
C GLN A 591 18.09 40.68 7.72
N GLU A 592 19.03 41.22 8.49
CA GLU A 592 20.11 42.07 7.98
C GLU A 592 21.37 41.91 8.85
N LEU A 593 22.52 41.90 8.20
CA LEU A 593 23.84 41.80 8.82
C LEU A 593 24.77 42.81 8.14
N CYS A 594 25.19 43.82 8.88
CA CYS A 594 25.96 44.96 8.37
C CYS A 594 27.25 45.15 9.19
N PHE A 595 28.36 45.40 8.50
CA PHE A 595 29.66 45.68 9.10
C PHE A 595 30.10 47.11 8.81
N ARG A 596 30.69 47.78 9.81
CA ARG A 596 31.38 49.06 9.63
C ARG A 596 32.75 49.01 10.31
N PRO A 597 33.86 49.15 9.55
CA PRO A 597 33.94 49.30 8.10
C PRO A 597 33.47 48.06 7.34
N SER A 598 33.01 48.23 6.10
CA SER A 598 32.47 47.14 5.26
C SER A 598 33.49 46.06 4.91
N SER A 599 34.79 46.37 5.00
CA SER A 599 35.88 45.40 4.89
C SER A 599 35.87 44.33 5.97
N ALA A 600 35.15 44.55 7.07
CA ALA A 600 35.14 43.69 8.25
C ALA A 600 36.55 43.41 8.81
N LEU A 601 37.53 44.26 8.47
CA LEU A 601 38.91 44.23 8.93
C LEU A 601 39.21 45.54 9.65
N VAL A 602 39.66 45.46 10.90
CA VAL A 602 39.97 46.62 11.73
C VAL A 602 41.33 46.47 12.41
N HIS A 603 42.19 47.47 12.21
CA HIS A 603 43.53 47.59 12.80
C HIS A 603 43.48 48.28 14.18
N VAL A 604 44.65 48.52 14.79
CA VAL A 604 44.80 49.17 16.12
C VAL A 604 44.09 50.51 16.22
N SER A 605 43.47 50.79 17.38
CA SER A 605 42.79 52.05 17.69
C SER A 605 41.59 52.39 16.78
N ALA A 606 40.85 51.39 16.32
CA ALA A 606 39.69 51.56 15.46
C ALA A 606 38.47 50.78 15.97
N ALA A 607 37.29 51.20 15.52
CA ALA A 607 36.02 50.62 15.94
C ALA A 607 35.46 49.72 14.83
N LEU A 608 35.20 48.46 15.17
CA LEU A 608 34.45 47.51 14.35
C LEU A 608 33.01 47.47 14.86
N GLN A 609 32.06 47.88 14.04
CA GLN A 609 30.63 47.80 14.35
C GLN A 609 29.97 46.69 13.54
N LEU A 610 29.26 45.82 14.24
CA LEU A 610 28.42 44.75 13.70
C LEU A 610 26.96 45.12 14.04
N GLU A 611 26.18 45.45 13.03
CA GLU A 611 24.76 45.78 13.16
C GLU A 611 23.93 44.60 12.62
N LEU A 612 23.11 44.01 13.49
CA LEU A 612 22.24 42.87 13.22
C LEU A 612 20.78 43.32 13.33
N ARG A 613 19.95 42.94 12.37
CA ARG A 613 18.48 43.09 12.48
C ARG A 613 17.86 41.73 12.71
N LEU A 614 17.39 41.49 13.93
CA LEU A 614 16.83 40.21 14.37
C LEU A 614 15.33 40.33 14.57
N CYS A 615 14.58 39.31 14.16
CA CYS A 615 13.16 39.19 14.49
C CYS A 615 12.94 37.92 15.32
N SER A 616 12.33 38.02 16.49
CA SER A 616 12.00 36.84 17.32
C SER A 616 10.88 36.04 16.67
N LEU A 617 11.08 34.73 16.55
CA LEU A 617 10.06 33.76 16.10
C LEU A 617 9.23 33.25 17.28
N MET A 618 9.61 33.57 18.51
CA MET A 618 8.95 33.11 19.72
C MET A 618 7.64 33.88 19.97
N PRO A 619 6.63 33.22 20.55
CA PRO A 619 5.31 33.80 20.81
C PRO A 619 5.29 34.78 22.00
N VAL A 620 6.36 34.81 22.80
CA VAL A 620 6.52 35.67 23.97
C VAL A 620 7.89 36.35 23.94
N PRO A 621 8.07 37.48 24.66
CA PRO A 621 9.38 38.10 24.78
C PRO A 621 10.42 37.09 25.28
N PHE A 622 11.46 36.87 24.48
CA PHE A 622 12.48 35.88 24.77
C PHE A 622 13.66 36.55 25.47
N PRO A 623 13.97 36.22 26.73
CA PRO A 623 15.09 36.81 27.44
C PRO A 623 16.42 36.40 26.80
N TRP A 624 17.36 37.35 26.76
CA TRP A 624 18.76 37.12 26.40
C TRP A 624 19.62 37.76 27.50
N GLN A 625 20.62 37.05 28.02
CA GLN A 625 21.47 37.66 29.05
C GLN A 625 22.38 38.72 28.41
N ARG A 626 22.74 39.76 29.18
CA ARG A 626 23.70 40.81 28.78
C ARG A 626 25.03 40.26 28.25
N HIS A 627 25.38 39.03 28.59
CA HIS A 627 26.56 38.31 28.10
C HIS A 627 26.27 37.56 26.79
N THR A 628 25.77 38.25 25.76
CA THR A 628 25.77 37.67 24.40
C THR A 628 27.21 37.55 23.93
N MET A 629 27.67 36.33 23.67
CA MET A 629 29.06 36.02 23.37
C MET A 629 29.27 35.93 21.86
N ILE A 630 30.22 36.69 21.34
CA ILE A 630 30.71 36.46 19.98
C ILE A 630 31.97 35.62 20.10
N LYS A 631 31.93 34.38 19.59
CA LYS A 631 33.10 33.50 19.58
C LYS A 631 34.10 33.98 18.53
N ALA A 632 35.31 34.30 19.00
CA ALA A 632 36.45 34.72 18.19
C ALA A 632 37.52 33.61 18.16
N VAL A 633 38.14 33.39 17.00
CA VAL A 633 39.22 32.41 16.79
C VAL A 633 40.51 33.12 16.37
N LEU A 634 41.61 32.90 17.09
CA LEU A 634 42.93 33.47 16.79
C LEU A 634 43.59 32.79 15.58
N HIS A 635 44.02 33.58 14.61
CA HIS A 635 44.58 33.16 13.32
C HIS A 635 46.07 32.79 13.43
N ASP A 636 46.42 31.84 14.30
CA ASP A 636 47.69 31.06 14.25
C ASP A 636 47.72 29.87 15.24
N ARG A 637 46.59 29.57 15.91
CA ARG A 637 46.38 28.37 16.72
C ARG A 637 44.97 27.87 16.46
N SER A 638 44.82 26.60 16.07
CA SER A 638 43.54 25.92 15.87
C SER A 638 42.86 25.57 17.20
N VAL A 639 42.75 26.53 18.11
CA VAL A 639 42.01 26.37 19.36
C VAL A 639 40.76 27.21 19.26
N MET A 640 39.61 26.54 19.18
CA MET A 640 38.29 27.16 19.31
C MET A 640 38.13 27.65 20.74
N PHE A 641 38.43 28.91 21.00
CA PHE A 641 38.21 29.52 22.31
C PHE A 641 36.75 29.99 22.39
N SER A 642 36.01 29.50 23.39
CA SER A 642 34.77 30.13 23.81
C SER A 642 35.12 31.41 24.56
N CYS A 643 35.55 32.44 23.82
CA CYS A 643 35.63 33.76 24.40
C CYS A 643 34.20 34.24 24.66
N VAL A 644 33.76 34.09 25.89
CA VAL A 644 33.20 35.26 26.58
C VAL A 644 34.17 36.41 26.24
N PHE A 645 33.72 37.63 26.00
CA PHE A 645 34.62 38.78 26.22
C PHE A 645 34.89 38.82 27.75
N ASP A 646 35.62 37.82 28.24
CA ASP A 646 36.20 37.72 29.57
C ASP A 646 37.57 38.39 29.40
N PRO A 647 37.74 39.60 29.95
CA PRO A 647 38.91 40.45 29.71
C PRO A 647 40.24 39.71 29.93
N ALA A 648 40.22 38.69 30.80
CA ALA A 648 41.40 37.91 31.20
C ALA A 648 42.07 37.08 30.08
N GLN A 649 41.37 36.69 28.99
CA GLN A 649 41.93 35.75 27.99
C GLN A 649 42.20 36.33 26.59
N SER A 650 41.70 37.53 26.28
CA SER A 650 41.97 38.26 25.03
C SER A 650 43.34 38.96 24.99
N GLN A 651 44.27 38.57 25.84
CA GLN A 651 45.54 39.28 26.08
C GLN A 651 46.67 38.92 25.11
N LYS A 652 46.48 37.92 24.23
CA LYS A 652 47.53 37.49 23.29
C LYS A 652 47.53 38.33 22.02
N PRO A 653 48.66 38.93 21.62
CA PRO A 653 48.76 39.64 20.35
C PRO A 653 48.51 38.71 19.16
N GLY A 654 47.79 39.20 18.15
CA GLY A 654 47.53 38.50 16.89
C GLY A 654 46.20 38.89 16.22
N VAL A 655 45.90 38.25 15.09
CA VAL A 655 44.68 38.48 14.31
C VAL A 655 43.58 37.53 14.78
N TYR A 656 42.44 38.07 15.20
CA TYR A 656 41.27 37.31 15.65
C TYR A 656 40.18 37.33 14.58
N THR A 657 39.50 36.20 14.39
CA THR A 657 38.37 36.04 13.45
C THR A 657 37.07 35.83 14.21
N LEU A 658 36.04 36.67 14.03
CA LEU A 658 34.71 36.38 14.56
C LEU A 658 34.03 35.37 13.64
N ARG A 659 33.69 34.21 14.19
CA ARG A 659 33.12 33.11 13.39
C ARG A 659 31.69 32.79 13.76
N GLN A 660 31.30 32.99 15.01
CA GLN A 660 30.02 32.49 15.50
C GLN A 660 29.39 33.42 16.54
N LEU A 661 28.09 33.68 16.41
CA LEU A 661 27.31 34.39 17.41
C LEU A 661 26.65 33.36 18.34
N CYS A 662 26.84 33.52 19.64
CA CYS A 662 26.22 32.68 20.67
C CYS A 662 25.53 33.56 21.72
N ALA A 663 24.25 33.31 22.02
CA ALA A 663 23.56 33.97 23.12
C ALA A 663 23.30 32.96 24.22
N THR A 664 23.63 33.29 25.47
CA THR A 664 23.40 32.40 26.61
C THR A 664 22.20 32.88 27.41
N LEU A 665 21.32 31.95 27.78
CA LEU A 665 20.20 32.13 28.67
C LEU A 665 20.24 31.01 29.72
N GLY A 666 20.84 31.29 30.88
CA GLY A 666 21.04 30.29 31.93
C GLY A 666 21.70 29.03 31.37
N ARG A 667 20.99 27.89 31.42
CA ARG A 667 21.45 26.58 30.90
C ARG A 667 21.22 26.33 29.42
N VAL A 668 20.80 27.35 28.65
CA VAL A 668 20.54 27.23 27.21
C VAL A 668 21.47 28.18 26.45
N GLN A 669 22.13 27.68 25.41
CA GLN A 669 22.94 28.48 24.50
C GLN A 669 22.32 28.48 23.10
N LEU A 670 21.91 29.66 22.63
CA LEU A 670 21.50 29.85 21.25
C LEU A 670 22.73 30.05 20.38
N VAL A 671 22.87 29.24 19.34
CA VAL A 671 24.05 29.22 18.48
C VAL A 671 23.64 29.53 17.05
N LEU A 672 24.16 30.62 16.50
CA LEU A 672 24.05 30.91 15.07
C LEU A 672 25.12 30.09 14.33
N PRO A 673 24.87 29.61 13.10
CA PRO A 673 25.93 29.13 12.22
C PRO A 673 26.97 30.21 11.89
N HIS A 674 27.97 29.86 11.08
CA HIS A 674 29.10 30.75 10.77
C HIS A 674 28.65 32.11 10.22
N LEU A 675 29.24 33.20 10.74
CA LEU A 675 29.03 34.56 10.23
C LEU A 675 29.80 34.74 8.91
N TYR A 676 29.12 35.29 7.89
CA TYR A 676 29.71 35.61 6.60
C TYR A 676 29.41 37.06 6.20
N PRO A 677 30.39 37.81 5.66
CA PRO A 677 31.83 37.50 5.57
C PRO A 677 32.51 37.32 6.95
N VAL A 678 33.66 36.64 6.95
CA VAL A 678 34.47 36.44 8.17
C VAL A 678 35.03 37.79 8.61
N VAL A 679 34.80 38.13 9.88
CA VAL A 679 35.26 39.40 10.46
C VAL A 679 36.63 39.21 11.08
N GLN A 680 37.57 40.12 10.85
CA GLN A 680 38.93 40.09 11.38
C GLN A 680 39.27 41.36 12.17
N TYR A 681 39.90 41.19 13.32
CA TYR A 681 40.43 42.32 14.09
C TYR A 681 41.78 41.96 14.70
N GLU A 682 42.65 42.95 14.83
CA GLU A 682 44.00 42.75 15.37
C GLU A 682 44.10 43.22 16.81
N VAL A 683 44.69 42.38 17.68
CA VAL A 683 45.00 42.73 19.07
C VAL A 683 46.51 42.84 19.19
N TYR A 684 47.01 43.97 19.70
CA TYR A 684 48.45 44.24 19.79
C TYR A 684 48.98 44.36 21.23
N SER A 685 48.26 45.00 22.16
CA SER A 685 48.76 45.14 23.54
C SER A 685 47.72 45.34 24.64
N GLN A 686 46.60 46.01 24.36
CA GLN A 686 45.50 46.21 25.32
C GLN A 686 44.24 45.43 24.94
N GLU A 687 43.41 45.14 25.95
CA GLU A 687 42.17 44.38 25.83
C GLU A 687 41.16 45.10 24.92
N PRO A 688 40.65 44.45 23.86
CA PRO A 688 39.58 45.02 23.05
C PRO A 688 38.29 45.15 23.88
N GLN A 689 37.63 46.30 23.80
CA GLN A 689 36.37 46.53 24.52
C GLN A 689 35.17 46.22 23.62
N LEU A 690 34.23 45.40 24.11
CA LEU A 690 32.96 45.13 23.45
C LEU A 690 31.83 45.92 24.13
N SER A 691 31.07 46.68 23.34
CA SER A 691 29.81 47.29 23.78
C SER A 691 28.65 46.80 22.92
N ILE A 692 27.48 46.64 23.54
CA ILE A 692 26.26 46.13 22.90
C ILE A 692 25.14 47.18 23.08
N GLN A 693 24.43 47.51 22.00
CA GLN A 693 23.30 48.44 22.00
C GLN A 693 22.15 47.89 21.13
N PRO A 694 20.88 47.97 21.57
CA PRO A 694 20.40 48.43 22.87
C PRO A 694 20.67 47.40 23.98
N LEU A 695 20.72 47.87 25.23
CA LEU A 695 20.88 47.05 26.45
C LEU A 695 19.59 46.32 26.87
N THR A 696 18.61 46.19 25.98
CA THR A 696 17.33 45.52 26.29
C THR A 696 17.60 44.10 26.78
N GLU A 697 16.82 43.60 27.74
CA GLU A 697 17.00 42.25 28.32
C GLU A 697 16.13 41.19 27.64
N HIS A 698 15.36 41.60 26.61
CA HIS A 698 14.46 40.72 25.88
C HIS A 698 14.46 41.03 24.38
N LEU A 699 14.34 39.98 23.57
CA LEU A 699 13.89 40.05 22.19
C LEU A 699 12.36 40.02 22.16
N LEU A 700 11.76 41.16 21.82
CA LEU A 700 10.31 41.30 21.62
C LEU A 700 9.79 40.31 20.55
N ALA A 701 8.66 39.66 20.85
CA ALA A 701 8.00 38.70 19.98
C ALA A 701 7.58 39.35 18.66
N GLY A 702 7.99 38.77 17.53
CA GLY A 702 7.56 39.18 16.18
C GLY A 702 8.04 40.56 15.70
N LEU A 703 8.74 41.34 16.53
CA LEU A 703 9.20 42.68 16.19
C LEU A 703 10.68 42.68 15.79
N PRO A 704 11.03 43.23 14.60
CA PRO A 704 12.41 43.46 14.23
C PRO A 704 13.11 44.40 15.21
N GLN A 705 14.23 43.95 15.77
CA GLN A 705 15.08 44.69 16.69
C GLN A 705 16.48 44.79 16.11
N GLN A 706 17.06 45.99 16.21
CA GLN A 706 18.42 46.23 15.80
C GLN A 706 19.35 46.02 16.98
N VAL A 707 20.39 45.21 16.79
CA VAL A 707 21.43 44.93 17.79
C VAL A 707 22.77 45.32 17.19
N LYS A 708 23.48 46.22 17.86
CA LYS A 708 24.76 46.76 17.47
C LYS A 708 25.82 46.31 18.45
N PHE A 709 26.80 45.56 17.95
CA PHE A 709 28.02 45.19 18.66
C PHE A 709 29.12 46.13 18.19
N THR A 710 29.79 46.82 19.11
CA THR A 710 30.95 47.69 18.79
C THR A 710 32.17 47.14 19.52
N ILE A 711 33.14 46.66 18.75
CA ILE A 711 34.45 46.21 19.21
C ILE A 711 35.42 47.36 19.00
N LEU A 712 35.98 47.88 20.09
CA LEU A 712 37.07 48.85 20.06
C LEU A 712 38.37 48.07 20.13
N THR A 713 39.17 48.10 19.06
CA THR A 713 40.53 47.55 19.11
C THR A 713 41.37 48.47 20.01
N GLY A 714 42.12 47.88 20.94
CA GLY A 714 42.91 48.64 21.91
C GLY A 714 43.92 49.58 21.24
N HIS A 715 44.46 50.52 22.01
CA HIS A 715 45.51 51.42 21.54
C HIS A 715 46.90 50.89 21.91
N TYR A 716 47.91 51.30 21.17
CA TYR A 716 49.32 51.02 21.49
C TYR A 716 50.07 52.34 21.68
N SER A 717 50.73 52.49 22.85
CA SER A 717 51.63 53.61 23.07
C SER A 717 52.96 53.31 22.38
N VAL A 718 53.28 54.08 21.34
CA VAL A 718 54.56 54.00 20.62
C VAL A 718 55.70 54.28 21.61
N LYS A 719 56.59 53.31 21.79
CA LYS A 719 57.76 53.41 22.68
C LYS A 719 59.00 53.81 21.88
N LYS A 720 59.99 54.35 22.59
CA LYS A 720 61.27 54.72 21.99
C LYS A 720 61.98 53.45 21.49
N GLY A 721 62.24 53.38 20.19
CA GLY A 721 62.86 52.23 19.52
C GLY A 721 61.91 51.41 18.64
N ASP A 722 60.60 51.72 18.65
CA ASP A 722 59.65 51.08 17.75
C ASP A 722 59.93 51.47 16.29
N ALA A 723 59.76 50.50 15.37
CA ALA A 723 60.01 50.67 13.95
C ALA A 723 58.74 50.36 13.15
N LEU A 724 58.41 51.21 12.18
CA LEU A 724 57.31 50.95 11.25
C LEU A 724 57.84 50.06 10.13
N GLN A 725 57.29 48.86 9.98
CA GLN A 725 57.60 47.97 8.87
C GLN A 725 56.50 48.04 7.81
N LEU A 726 56.89 48.30 6.58
CA LEU A 726 56.02 48.30 5.41
C LEU A 726 56.37 47.10 4.53
N SER A 727 55.39 46.24 4.28
CA SER A 727 55.46 45.16 3.28
C SER A 727 54.76 45.64 2.02
N ASN A 728 55.44 45.59 0.87
CA ASN A 728 54.84 45.95 -0.42
C ASN A 728 54.67 44.70 -1.30
N THR A 729 53.65 44.69 -2.15
CA THR A 729 53.51 43.69 -3.21
C THR A 729 54.52 43.97 -4.33
N ASP A 730 55.01 42.94 -5.01
CA ASP A 730 56.08 43.05 -6.03
C ASP A 730 55.77 44.06 -7.16
N SER A 731 54.49 44.38 -7.39
CA SER A 731 54.01 45.35 -8.38
C SER A 731 54.02 46.82 -7.90
N MET A 732 54.49 47.12 -6.69
CA MET A 732 54.46 48.48 -6.12
C MET A 732 55.86 48.84 -5.54
N PRO A 733 56.78 49.41 -6.31
CA PRO A 733 58.09 49.80 -5.80
C PRO A 733 58.02 51.10 -4.98
N VAL A 734 58.68 51.15 -3.82
CA VAL A 734 58.82 52.38 -3.01
C VAL A 734 59.96 53.22 -3.60
N LEU A 735 59.63 54.38 -4.18
CA LEU A 735 60.62 55.30 -4.77
C LEU A 735 61.16 56.28 -3.71
N HIS A 736 62.47 56.49 -3.70
CA HIS A 736 63.12 57.38 -2.73
C HIS A 736 63.07 58.86 -3.18
N SER A 737 62.44 59.72 -2.38
CA SER A 737 62.55 61.18 -2.50
C SER A 737 63.78 61.73 -1.75
N SER A 738 64.29 62.89 -2.17
CA SER A 738 65.39 63.64 -1.53
C SER A 738 64.99 64.27 -0.20
N THR A 739 63.69 64.44 0.06
CA THR A 739 63.12 64.91 1.32
C THR A 739 62.47 63.75 2.06
N ARG A 740 63.02 63.40 3.22
CA ARG A 740 62.59 62.24 4.03
C ARG A 740 62.22 62.69 5.45
N SER A 741 61.05 63.29 5.61
CA SER A 741 60.51 63.57 6.95
C SER A 741 59.23 62.77 7.20
N ALA A 742 59.11 62.22 8.41
CA ALA A 742 57.85 61.70 8.94
C ALA A 742 57.24 62.77 9.82
N ARG A 743 55.96 63.05 9.57
CA ARG A 743 55.13 63.88 10.42
C ARG A 743 54.18 62.97 11.18
N ILE A 744 54.22 63.04 12.49
CA ILE A 744 53.24 62.43 13.37
C ILE A 744 52.17 63.49 13.60
N LEU A 745 50.96 63.19 13.15
CA LEU A 745 49.79 64.04 13.34
C LEU A 745 48.94 63.49 14.49
N SER A 746 48.25 64.35 15.23
CA SER A 746 47.23 63.96 16.20
C SER A 746 45.97 63.49 15.47
N SER A 747 45.01 62.92 16.21
CA SER A 747 43.69 62.56 15.68
C SER A 747 42.87 63.75 15.20
N SER A 748 43.24 64.99 15.57
CA SER A 748 42.67 66.25 15.05
C SER A 748 43.46 66.84 13.87
N ALA A 749 44.38 66.07 13.29
CA ALA A 749 45.28 66.46 12.19
C ALA A 749 46.28 67.59 12.52
N GLU A 750 46.56 67.82 13.81
CA GLU A 750 47.58 68.76 14.25
C GLU A 750 48.96 68.09 14.27
N LEU A 751 50.02 68.83 13.92
CA LEU A 751 51.38 68.30 13.93
C LEU A 751 51.90 68.10 15.34
N VAL A 752 52.11 66.83 15.72
CA VAL A 752 52.63 66.44 17.04
C VAL A 752 54.16 66.38 17.02
N ALA A 753 54.75 65.83 15.96
CA ALA A 753 56.20 65.76 15.80
C ALA A 753 56.61 65.62 14.33
N GLU A 754 57.77 66.14 13.94
CA GLU A 754 58.39 65.90 12.64
C GLU A 754 59.82 65.39 12.85
N SER A 755 60.21 64.34 12.13
CA SER A 755 61.55 63.73 12.27
C SER A 755 62.06 63.18 10.94
N ALA A 756 63.38 63.18 10.76
CA ALA A 756 64.00 62.62 9.56
C ALA A 756 63.84 61.09 9.54
N LEU A 757 63.46 60.54 8.39
CA LEU A 757 63.25 59.11 8.19
C LEU A 757 64.50 58.43 7.64
N SER A 758 64.92 57.35 8.29
CA SER A 758 65.85 56.38 7.69
C SER A 758 65.07 55.18 7.17
N ILE A 759 65.20 54.92 5.87
CA ILE A 759 64.57 53.80 5.17
C ILE A 759 65.62 52.73 4.93
N GLN A 760 65.44 51.54 5.50
CA GLN A 760 66.24 50.35 5.20
C GLN A 760 65.41 49.38 4.37
N SER A 761 65.80 49.15 3.11
CA SER A 761 65.14 48.21 2.19
C SER A 761 65.78 46.83 2.26
N SER A 762 64.96 45.81 2.51
CA SER A 762 65.24 44.39 2.22
C SER A 762 64.34 43.93 1.06
N GLU A 763 64.63 42.78 0.44
CA GLU A 763 63.95 42.28 -0.77
C GLU A 763 62.41 42.21 -0.67
N LYS A 764 61.82 42.21 0.54
CA LYS A 764 60.36 42.21 0.75
C LYS A 764 59.81 43.15 1.83
N VAL A 765 60.67 43.77 2.65
CA VAL A 765 60.23 44.58 3.81
C VAL A 765 61.07 45.85 3.90
N THR A 766 60.39 46.98 4.06
CA THR A 766 61.02 48.29 4.26
C THR A 766 60.80 48.76 5.70
N SER A 767 61.87 48.95 6.46
CA SER A 767 61.81 49.40 7.87
C SER A 767 62.13 50.90 7.97
N ILE A 768 61.31 51.62 8.74
CA ILE A 768 61.38 53.07 8.89
C ILE A 768 61.61 53.44 10.37
N TYR A 769 62.64 54.27 10.63
CA TYR A 769 63.02 54.74 11.97
C TYR A 769 63.06 56.27 12.06
N THR A 770 62.77 56.82 13.24
CA THR A 770 62.97 58.23 13.59
C THR A 770 64.26 58.42 14.40
N HIS A 771 65.20 59.25 13.93
CA HIS A 771 66.46 59.47 14.63
C HIS A 771 66.34 60.51 15.75
N THR A 772 66.76 60.16 16.98
CA THR A 772 67.22 61.11 18.00
C THR A 772 68.69 60.80 18.28
N HIS A 773 69.61 61.66 17.86
CA HIS A 773 71.06 61.46 17.98
C HIS A 773 71.54 61.38 19.44
N THR A 774 72.38 60.38 19.72
CA THR A 774 73.49 60.49 20.69
C THR A 774 74.67 59.64 20.18
N HIS A 775 75.80 60.29 19.90
CA HIS A 775 77.07 59.65 19.51
C HIS A 775 77.63 58.79 20.66
N THR A 776 78.14 57.61 20.34
CA THR A 776 79.13 56.92 21.18
C THR A 776 80.08 56.12 20.29
N HIS A 777 81.35 56.50 20.33
CA HIS A 777 82.48 55.84 19.67
C HIS A 777 83.00 54.75 20.62
N THR A 778 83.17 53.51 20.17
CA THR A 778 84.12 52.60 20.82
C THR A 778 84.63 51.48 19.91
N HIS A 779 85.93 51.62 19.62
CA HIS A 779 87.00 50.66 19.30
C HIS A 779 86.72 49.26 18.72
N THR A 780 87.33 49.07 17.54
CA THR A 780 87.82 47.83 16.94
C THR A 780 88.82 47.11 17.86
N HIS A 781 88.59 45.82 18.11
CA HIS A 781 89.63 44.88 18.52
C HIS A 781 89.58 43.65 17.60
N THR A 782 90.61 43.53 16.79
CA THR A 782 90.90 42.35 15.96
C THR A 782 91.53 41.28 16.85
N HIS A 783 90.93 40.08 16.92
CA HIS A 783 91.62 38.91 17.44
C HIS A 783 91.52 37.77 16.42
N THR A 784 92.68 37.31 16.00
CA THR A 784 92.90 36.24 15.06
C THR A 784 92.92 34.89 15.78
N HIS A 785 92.46 33.87 15.05
CA HIS A 785 92.92 32.47 15.03
C HIS A 785 92.11 31.33 15.70
N THR A 786 91.69 30.46 14.78
CA THR A 786 91.75 28.97 14.75
C THR A 786 90.71 28.11 15.47
N HIS A 787 89.99 27.40 14.61
CA HIS A 787 89.33 26.12 14.82
C HIS A 787 90.22 25.06 15.46
N THR A 788 89.57 24.20 16.24
CA THR A 788 89.73 22.74 16.07
C THR A 788 88.60 22.24 15.18
#